data_AF-A0A8C9U4K6-F1
#
_entry.id   AF-A0A8C9U4K6-F1
#
_cell.length_a   1.000
_cell.length_b   1.000
_cell.length_c   1.000
_cell.angle_alpha   90.00
_cell.angle_beta   90.00
_cell.angle_gamma   90.00
#
_symmetry.space_group_name_H-M   'P 1'
#
loop_
_entity.id
_entity.type
_entity.pdbx_description
1 polymer ?
#
loop_
_entity_poly.entity_id
_entity_poly.type
_entity_poly.pdbx_seq_one_letter_code
_entity_poly.pdbx_strand_id
1 'polypeptide(L)'
;MRTGRRAGGGGFLERAASRAPRAPGARSHPRPPHPVYSDLQRRGGCCACGSSIDPLSDPIASARSIIALGFSGPLSRFGAARERARLAEPLVSRVCSAGSRTAEPMDGGGALEKPEDGGSGCELDPVTGSIPATKVEITVSCRNLLDKDTFSKSDPICILYTQEVETKQWKEFGRTEVIDNTLNPDFVQKYILDYFFEEKQNLRFDLYDVDSKSPDLSKHDFLGQIYCTLGEIVGSSGSRLEKPLGGIPGKKCGTIILTAEELDNCRDCATMQFCANKLDKKDFFGKSDPFMVFYRSNEDGTFTICHKTEVVKNTLNPVWQPFSIPVRALCNGDYDRSIKVEVYDWDRDGSHDFIGEFTTSYRELARGQSQFTVYEVVNPKKKLKKRKYINSGTVTLLSFSVESEYTFLDYIKGGTQIHFTVAIDFTASNGNPSQSTSLHYMNPYQMNAYAMALKAVGEIIQDYDSDKMFPALGFGAKLPPDGRVSHEFPLNGNVDNPYCNGMEGILEAYHQSLKTVQLYGPTNFAPVVNHVARYAEAVQDGSQYFVLLIITDGVISDMAQTKEAIVNAAKLPMSIIIVGVGQAEFDAMVELDGDEIRISSRGKLAERDIVQFVPFRDYMDRTGNHVLSMARLAKDVLAEIPEQFISYMKSRAIKPNQDPQPCKSKDPALHTQI
;
A
#
# COMPACT_ATOMS: atom_id res chain seq x y z
N MET A 1 55.27 -34.23 -4.37
CA MET A 1 56.25 -35.16 -4.98
C MET A 1 55.51 -36.34 -5.60
N ARG A 2 55.79 -36.64 -6.88
CA ARG A 2 55.52 -37.87 -7.67
C ARG A 2 54.04 -38.30 -7.85
N THR A 3 53.40 -38.15 -9.02
CA THR A 3 53.45 -39.00 -10.26
C THR A 3 53.11 -40.48 -10.00
N GLY A 4 52.21 -41.20 -10.68
CA GLY A 4 51.41 -41.04 -11.90
C GLY A 4 51.18 -42.41 -12.57
N ARG A 5 50.17 -42.51 -13.47
CA ARG A 5 49.96 -43.51 -14.58
C ARG A 5 49.59 -44.96 -14.16
N ARG A 6 48.81 -45.80 -14.87
CA ARG A 6 48.33 -45.99 -16.28
C ARG A 6 47.15 -47.03 -16.19
N ALA A 7 46.01 -46.94 -16.88
CA ALA A 7 45.66 -47.17 -18.31
C ALA A 7 45.18 -48.59 -18.69
N GLY A 8 44.06 -48.64 -19.46
CA GLY A 8 43.59 -49.74 -20.34
C GLY A 8 42.28 -50.41 -19.87
N GLY A 9 41.20 -50.61 -20.65
CA GLY A 9 40.89 -50.34 -22.06
C GLY A 9 39.75 -51.27 -22.56
N GLY A 10 38.88 -50.76 -23.46
CA GLY A 10 37.91 -51.51 -24.30
C GLY A 10 36.45 -51.47 -23.81
N GLY A 11 35.41 -51.05 -24.55
CA GLY A 11 35.24 -50.66 -25.96
C GLY A 11 34.12 -51.47 -26.61
N PHE A 12 32.99 -50.84 -27.02
CA PHE A 12 32.15 -51.24 -28.17
C PHE A 12 31.28 -50.06 -28.64
N LEU A 13 30.99 -50.03 -29.94
CA LEU A 13 30.74 -48.87 -30.81
C LEU A 13 29.65 -49.26 -31.83
N GLU A 14 28.70 -48.37 -32.18
CA GLU A 14 28.04 -48.30 -33.51
C GLU A 14 27.26 -46.96 -33.65
N ARG A 15 27.77 -45.98 -34.44
CA ARG A 15 27.37 -45.54 -35.82
C ARG A 15 25.97 -44.91 -35.91
N ALA A 16 25.77 -43.59 -36.13
CA ALA A 16 26.17 -42.63 -37.19
C ALA A 16 25.27 -42.63 -38.45
N ALA A 17 24.60 -41.50 -38.74
CA ALA A 17 24.43 -40.96 -40.11
C ALA A 17 23.96 -39.48 -40.10
N SER A 18 24.57 -38.71 -40.98
CA SER A 18 24.45 -37.27 -41.24
C SER A 18 23.70 -37.00 -42.56
N ARG A 19 23.16 -35.77 -42.75
CA ARG A 19 23.26 -34.95 -43.98
C ARG A 19 22.27 -33.75 -44.02
N ALA A 20 22.83 -32.55 -44.19
CA ALA A 20 22.35 -31.48 -45.10
C ALA A 20 23.28 -31.51 -46.35
N PRO A 21 23.11 -30.75 -47.48
CA PRO A 21 22.52 -29.40 -47.63
C PRO A 21 21.83 -29.08 -49.01
N ARG A 22 21.33 -27.82 -49.16
CA ARG A 22 21.48 -26.87 -50.32
C ARG A 22 20.20 -26.10 -50.73
N ALA A 23 20.37 -24.79 -50.95
CA ALA A 23 19.51 -23.89 -51.75
C ALA A 23 19.99 -23.84 -53.22
N PRO A 24 19.16 -23.38 -54.20
CA PRO A 24 19.31 -22.01 -54.72
C PRO A 24 18.03 -21.32 -55.32
N GLY A 25 17.99 -19.97 -55.30
CA GLY A 25 17.77 -19.08 -56.48
C GLY A 25 16.39 -18.85 -57.14
N ALA A 26 15.81 -17.66 -56.89
CA ALA A 26 15.26 -16.64 -57.82
C ALA A 26 13.99 -16.82 -58.72
N ARG A 27 13.10 -15.81 -58.57
CA ARG A 27 12.16 -15.12 -59.53
C ARG A 27 10.95 -15.85 -60.13
N SER A 28 9.73 -15.38 -59.82
CA SER A 28 8.78 -14.75 -60.77
C SER A 28 7.40 -14.45 -60.13
N HIS A 29 6.80 -13.32 -60.53
CA HIS A 29 5.43 -12.85 -60.23
C HIS A 29 4.34 -13.78 -60.80
N PRO A 30 3.09 -13.80 -60.27
CA PRO A 30 2.05 -12.82 -60.66
C PRO A 30 1.03 -12.40 -59.56
N ARG A 31 0.43 -11.22 -59.74
CA ARG A 31 -0.88 -10.74 -59.21
C ARG A 31 -1.89 -10.76 -60.40
N PRO A 32 -3.21 -10.48 -60.25
CA PRO A 32 -4.15 -10.56 -59.10
C PRO A 32 -5.47 -11.30 -59.52
N PRO A 33 -6.62 -11.06 -58.84
CA PRO A 33 -7.64 -10.29 -59.57
C PRO A 33 -8.35 -9.20 -58.74
N HIS A 34 -8.89 -8.24 -59.49
CA HIS A 34 -9.69 -7.07 -59.10
C HIS A 34 -11.10 -7.40 -58.58
N PRO A 35 -11.76 -6.48 -57.87
CA PRO A 35 -13.18 -6.22 -58.03
C PRO A 35 -13.45 -5.02 -58.95
N VAL A 36 -14.54 -5.14 -59.70
CA VAL A 36 -15.06 -4.25 -60.75
C VAL A 36 -15.88 -3.10 -60.15
N TYR A 37 -15.78 -1.92 -60.77
CA TYR A 37 -16.66 -0.74 -60.61
C TYR A 37 -17.87 -0.80 -61.55
N SER A 38 -19.04 -0.36 -61.08
CA SER A 38 -20.10 0.31 -61.88
C SER A 38 -21.10 0.92 -60.89
N ASP A 39 -21.07 2.23 -60.62
CA ASP A 39 -21.83 3.30 -61.30
C ASP A 39 -23.28 2.94 -61.69
N LEU A 40 -24.27 3.61 -61.06
CA LEU A 40 -25.13 4.60 -61.74
C LEU A 40 -26.10 5.33 -60.78
N GLN A 41 -25.88 6.66 -60.69
CA GLN A 41 -26.84 7.75 -60.93
C GLN A 41 -28.04 8.07 -60.01
N ARG A 42 -28.15 9.42 -59.81
CA ARG A 42 -29.34 10.30 -59.64
C ARG A 42 -29.90 10.36 -58.22
N ARG A 43 -30.17 11.51 -57.57
CA ARG A 43 -30.35 12.96 -57.86
C ARG A 43 -30.08 13.68 -56.51
N GLY A 44 -29.70 14.95 -56.39
CA GLY A 44 -29.50 16.04 -57.31
C GLY A 44 -29.31 17.37 -56.53
N GLY A 45 -28.74 18.38 -57.22
CA GLY A 45 -28.77 19.82 -56.90
C GLY A 45 -27.78 20.32 -55.82
N CYS A 46 -26.68 21.03 -56.13
CA CYS A 46 -26.57 22.44 -56.58
C CYS A 46 -26.93 23.43 -55.46
N CYS A 47 -26.18 24.46 -55.07
CA CYS A 47 -24.97 25.18 -55.52
C CYS A 47 -24.38 25.87 -54.26
N ALA A 48 -23.09 25.81 -53.94
CA ALA A 48 -21.96 26.59 -54.48
C ALA A 48 -21.89 28.07 -54.00
N CYS A 49 -20.78 28.35 -53.27
CA CYS A 49 -20.01 29.62 -53.21
C CYS A 49 -20.67 30.84 -52.53
N GLY A 50 -20.03 31.65 -51.70
CA GLY A 50 -18.64 31.75 -51.25
C GLY A 50 -18.42 33.08 -50.48
N SER A 51 -17.22 33.24 -49.94
CA SER A 51 -16.52 34.48 -49.52
C SER A 51 -17.05 35.33 -48.34
N SER A 52 -16.31 35.22 -47.22
CA SER A 52 -15.59 36.27 -46.46
C SER A 52 -16.13 37.71 -46.42
N ILE A 53 -16.19 38.30 -45.22
CA ILE A 53 -15.66 39.62 -44.77
C ILE A 53 -16.19 39.92 -43.34
N ASP A 54 -15.28 40.09 -42.37
CA ASP A 54 -15.47 40.81 -41.08
C ASP A 54 -15.34 42.34 -41.29
N PRO A 55 -15.51 43.28 -40.32
CA PRO A 55 -16.05 43.23 -38.94
C PRO A 55 -17.03 44.41 -38.63
N LEU A 56 -17.48 44.51 -37.36
CA LEU A 56 -17.67 45.74 -36.53
C LEU A 56 -19.02 45.88 -35.79
N SER A 57 -18.86 46.34 -34.55
CA SER A 57 -19.77 47.16 -33.70
C SER A 57 -20.82 46.48 -32.81
N ASP A 58 -20.43 46.31 -31.54
CA ASP A 58 -21.19 46.62 -30.32
C ASP A 58 -21.85 48.03 -30.34
N PRO A 59 -22.67 48.50 -29.36
CA PRO A 59 -23.28 47.85 -28.17
C PRO A 59 -24.77 48.28 -27.90
N ILE A 60 -25.27 48.00 -26.68
CA ILE A 60 -26.25 48.79 -25.86
C ILE A 60 -27.65 48.15 -25.63
N ALA A 61 -27.75 47.53 -24.45
CA ALA A 61 -28.64 47.84 -23.31
C ALA A 61 -30.15 47.49 -23.27
N SER A 62 -30.48 46.87 -22.12
CA SER A 62 -31.51 47.25 -21.14
C SER A 62 -32.99 46.97 -21.45
N ALA A 63 -33.61 46.16 -20.58
CA ALA A 63 -34.78 46.49 -19.73
C ALA A 63 -35.37 45.20 -19.12
N ARG A 64 -35.33 45.03 -17.79
CA ARG A 64 -36.45 45.27 -16.82
C ARG A 64 -37.68 44.39 -17.09
N SER A 65 -37.91 43.35 -16.27
CA SER A 65 -38.68 43.35 -15.00
C SER A 65 -40.20 43.45 -15.19
N ILE A 66 -40.94 42.45 -14.66
CA ILE A 66 -42.28 42.47 -14.00
C ILE A 66 -42.57 40.99 -13.63
N ILE A 67 -42.49 40.55 -12.37
CA ILE A 67 -43.41 40.68 -11.22
C ILE A 67 -44.69 39.82 -11.31
N ALA A 68 -44.63 38.73 -10.53
CA ALA A 68 -45.56 38.18 -9.53
C ALA A 68 -46.86 37.43 -9.88
N LEU A 69 -47.02 36.34 -9.10
CA LEU A 69 -48.18 35.75 -8.39
C LEU A 69 -48.27 34.25 -8.73
N GLY A 70 -48.27 33.27 -7.84
CA GLY A 70 -48.49 33.16 -6.38
C GLY A 70 -49.21 31.80 -6.13
N PHE A 71 -49.05 31.21 -4.93
CA PHE A 71 -49.60 29.93 -4.41
C PHE A 71 -48.84 28.65 -4.78
N SER A 72 -48.55 27.67 -3.92
CA SER A 72 -48.78 27.42 -2.48
C SER A 72 -48.13 26.07 -2.08
N GLY A 73 -47.49 25.99 -0.91
CA GLY A 73 -47.39 24.76 -0.09
C GLY A 73 -46.13 23.88 -0.23
N PRO A 74 -45.75 23.11 0.83
CA PRO A 74 -44.36 23.02 1.29
C PRO A 74 -43.72 21.64 1.12
N LEU A 75 -42.38 21.58 1.00
CA LEU A 75 -41.60 20.36 1.26
C LEU A 75 -40.21 20.69 1.79
N SER A 76 -39.96 20.17 2.98
CA SER A 76 -38.73 20.11 3.75
C SER A 76 -37.57 19.43 3.02
N ARG A 77 -36.34 19.97 3.17
CA ARG A 77 -35.13 19.20 3.51
C ARG A 77 -33.98 20.14 3.90
N PHE A 78 -33.68 20.15 5.19
CA PHE A 78 -32.42 20.63 5.74
C PHE A 78 -31.32 19.64 5.33
N GLY A 79 -30.34 20.11 4.55
CA GLY A 79 -29.05 19.45 4.38
C GLY A 79 -28.08 20.03 5.41
N ALA A 80 -27.59 19.19 6.32
CA ALA A 80 -26.62 19.57 7.34
C ALA A 80 -25.26 19.85 6.67
N ALA A 81 -24.92 21.12 6.54
CA ALA A 81 -23.55 21.58 6.32
C ALA A 81 -22.78 21.47 7.64
N ARG A 82 -21.65 20.75 7.64
CA ARG A 82 -20.78 20.63 8.81
C ARG A 82 -19.81 21.80 8.82
N GLU A 83 -20.23 22.88 9.47
CA GLU A 83 -19.41 24.05 9.77
C GLU A 83 -18.51 23.74 10.97
N ARG A 84 -17.18 23.64 10.77
CA ARG A 84 -16.19 23.60 11.86
C ARG A 84 -15.53 24.98 11.98
N ALA A 85 -16.13 25.84 12.80
CA ALA A 85 -15.47 27.05 13.28
C ALA A 85 -14.42 26.69 14.35
N ARG A 86 -13.14 27.01 14.07
CA ARG A 86 -12.06 27.03 15.05
C ARG A 86 -12.09 28.36 15.80
N LEU A 87 -12.26 28.31 17.13
CA LEU A 87 -11.78 29.35 18.04
C LEU A 87 -10.89 28.66 19.08
N ALA A 88 -9.62 29.01 19.07
CA ALA A 88 -8.65 28.61 20.08
C ALA A 88 -7.93 29.87 20.57
N GLU A 89 -7.95 30.08 21.88
CA GLU A 89 -6.96 30.87 22.61
C GLU A 89 -6.39 30.01 23.76
N PRO A 90 -5.14 30.26 24.20
CA PRO A 90 -4.31 29.24 24.83
C PRO A 90 -4.33 29.31 26.36
N LEU A 91 -4.34 28.16 27.02
CA LEU A 91 -3.99 28.03 28.44
C LEU A 91 -2.60 27.37 28.57
N VAL A 92 -1.66 28.19 29.01
CA VAL A 92 -0.29 27.85 29.40
C VAL A 92 -0.32 27.03 30.69
N SER A 93 0.25 25.83 30.72
CA SER A 93 0.59 25.14 31.98
C SER A 93 2.08 24.97 32.12
N ARG A 94 2.61 25.66 33.15
CA ARG A 94 3.99 25.66 33.61
C ARG A 94 4.42 24.29 34.14
N VAL A 95 5.70 24.03 33.89
CA VAL A 95 6.58 23.05 34.52
C VAL A 95 6.50 23.10 36.05
N CYS A 96 6.39 21.93 36.69
CA CYS A 96 6.88 21.71 38.05
C CYS A 96 7.56 20.34 38.14
N SER A 97 8.87 20.39 38.34
CA SER A 97 9.78 19.30 38.71
C SER A 97 9.67 18.95 40.19
N ALA A 98 9.66 17.66 40.53
CA ALA A 98 10.25 17.07 41.75
C ALA A 98 10.11 15.54 41.59
N GLY A 99 11.13 14.71 41.78
CA GLY A 99 12.12 14.76 42.85
C GLY A 99 11.79 13.64 43.82
N SER A 100 12.29 12.44 43.53
CA SER A 100 12.12 11.23 44.33
C SER A 100 12.92 11.31 45.64
N ARG A 101 12.32 10.92 46.78
CA ARG A 101 13.03 10.47 47.99
C ARG A 101 12.09 9.72 48.98
N THR A 102 12.37 8.43 49.12
CA THR A 102 12.50 7.63 50.37
C THR A 102 11.32 7.42 51.34
N ALA A 103 11.02 6.12 51.49
CA ALA A 103 10.97 5.31 52.72
C ALA A 103 9.71 5.27 53.63
N GLU A 104 9.09 4.09 53.57
CA GLU A 104 8.55 3.22 54.65
C GLU A 104 7.24 3.54 55.40
N PRO A 105 6.52 2.47 55.85
CA PRO A 105 5.08 2.50 56.15
C PRO A 105 4.76 2.35 57.64
N MET A 106 3.61 2.83 58.12
CA MET A 106 2.87 2.24 59.25
C MET A 106 1.41 2.74 59.33
N ASP A 107 0.51 1.76 59.36
CA ASP A 107 -0.62 1.55 60.30
C ASP A 107 -1.81 2.52 60.40
N GLY A 108 -2.99 1.93 60.66
CA GLY A 108 -4.15 2.61 61.26
C GLY A 108 -5.41 2.66 60.40
N GLY A 109 -6.37 1.78 60.68
CA GLY A 109 -7.65 1.67 59.99
C GLY A 109 -8.71 2.72 60.32
N GLY A 110 -9.88 2.57 59.72
CA GLY A 110 -11.08 3.35 60.10
C GLY A 110 -12.14 3.46 59.00
N ALA A 111 -13.09 2.53 59.04
CA ALA A 111 -14.52 2.59 58.69
C ALA A 111 -15.08 3.57 57.62
N LEU A 112 -15.77 2.93 56.66
CA LEU A 112 -17.03 3.28 55.98
C LEU A 112 -17.56 4.72 56.08
N GLU A 113 -17.67 5.37 54.92
CA GLU A 113 -18.87 6.08 54.45
C GLU A 113 -19.03 5.90 52.93
N LYS A 114 -20.23 5.49 52.48
CA LYS A 114 -20.69 5.60 51.08
C LYS A 114 -21.42 6.94 50.93
N PRO A 115 -21.31 7.62 49.77
CA PRO A 115 -22.42 7.58 48.80
C PRO A 115 -21.92 7.60 47.34
N GLU A 116 -22.45 6.73 46.49
CA GLU A 116 -23.47 6.99 45.45
C GLU A 116 -22.91 7.30 44.06
N ASP A 117 -23.61 6.69 43.12
CA ASP A 117 -23.34 6.42 41.73
C ASP A 117 -23.44 7.68 40.85
N GLY A 118 -22.52 7.77 39.88
CA GLY A 118 -22.42 8.85 38.91
C GLY A 118 -21.51 8.43 37.77
N GLY A 119 -21.73 7.21 37.25
CA GLY A 119 -21.03 6.66 36.10
C GLY A 119 -21.29 7.47 34.83
N SER A 120 -20.48 8.49 34.58
CA SER A 120 -20.19 8.98 33.23
C SER A 120 -19.05 8.13 32.69
N GLY A 121 -19.39 7.02 32.03
CA GLY A 121 -18.45 6.27 31.21
C GLY A 121 -17.96 7.16 30.07
N CYS A 122 -16.80 7.79 30.27
CA CYS A 122 -16.04 8.38 29.18
C CYS A 122 -15.51 7.22 28.34
N GLU A 123 -16.26 6.86 27.30
CA GLU A 123 -15.71 6.16 26.14
C GLU A 123 -14.51 6.98 25.66
N LEU A 124 -13.32 6.46 25.92
CA LEU A 124 -12.10 6.95 25.28
C LEU A 124 -12.21 6.56 23.82
N ASP A 125 -12.62 7.52 23.00
CA ASP A 125 -12.42 7.48 21.55
C ASP A 125 -10.94 7.13 21.30
N PRO A 126 -10.63 6.02 20.61
CA PRO A 126 -9.26 5.74 20.23
C PRO A 126 -8.83 6.81 19.23
N VAL A 127 -7.93 7.67 19.69
CA VAL A 127 -7.10 8.54 18.86
C VAL A 127 -6.62 7.72 17.66
N THR A 128 -6.87 8.25 16.46
CA THR A 128 -6.39 7.75 15.16
C THR A 128 -4.86 7.67 15.14
N GLY A 129 -4.31 6.64 15.76
CA GLY A 129 -2.99 6.10 15.45
C GLY A 129 -3.18 5.09 14.34
N SER A 130 -2.45 5.26 13.23
CA SER A 130 -2.33 4.24 12.19
C SER A 130 -2.05 2.89 12.85
N ILE A 131 -2.93 1.91 12.64
CA ILE A 131 -2.69 0.54 13.08
C ILE A 131 -1.44 0.05 12.31
N PRO A 132 -0.40 -0.46 12.97
CA PRO A 132 0.78 -0.98 12.28
C PRO A 132 0.38 -2.03 11.26
N ALA A 133 0.98 -1.96 10.05
CA ALA A 133 0.73 -2.91 8.98
C ALA A 133 1.02 -4.34 9.46
N THR A 134 2.11 -4.50 10.24
CA THR A 134 2.46 -5.76 10.91
C THR A 134 3.52 -5.56 12.00
N LYS A 135 3.85 -6.61 12.76
CA LYS A 135 5.02 -6.64 13.65
C LYS A 135 6.14 -7.44 12.98
N VAL A 136 7.38 -7.02 13.16
CA VAL A 136 8.56 -7.69 12.62
C VAL A 136 9.52 -8.04 13.76
N GLU A 137 9.94 -9.30 13.80
CA GLU A 137 11.04 -9.79 14.62
C GLU A 137 12.36 -9.67 13.87
N ILE A 138 13.34 -9.01 14.48
CA ILE A 138 14.71 -8.92 13.98
C ILE A 138 15.60 -9.86 14.77
N THR A 139 16.25 -10.77 14.04
CA THR A 139 17.38 -11.57 14.48
C THR A 139 18.69 -10.87 14.12
N VAL A 140 19.62 -10.82 15.07
CA VAL A 140 20.96 -10.27 14.86
C VAL A 140 22.01 -11.36 14.98
N SER A 141 22.98 -11.34 14.07
CA SER A 141 24.21 -12.13 14.17
C SER A 141 25.39 -11.32 13.63
N CYS A 142 26.60 -11.60 14.10
CA CYS A 142 27.79 -10.93 13.61
C CYS A 142 28.87 -11.94 13.20
N ARG A 143 29.77 -11.55 12.30
CA ARG A 143 30.89 -12.36 11.84
C ARG A 143 32.18 -11.55 11.84
N ASN A 144 33.27 -12.18 12.27
CA ASN A 144 34.61 -11.62 12.28
C ASN A 144 34.70 -10.25 12.98
N LEU A 145 34.06 -10.12 14.14
CA LEU A 145 34.15 -8.91 14.97
C LEU A 145 35.60 -8.55 15.29
N LEU A 146 35.84 -7.26 15.53
CA LEU A 146 37.15 -6.75 15.93
C LEU A 146 37.55 -7.36 17.27
N ASP A 147 38.69 -8.03 17.32
CA ASP A 147 39.26 -8.55 18.56
C ASP A 147 39.93 -7.40 19.31
N LYS A 148 39.42 -7.05 20.49
CA LYS A 148 39.97 -6.00 21.36
C LYS A 148 40.78 -6.53 22.52
N ASP A 149 40.59 -7.81 22.84
CA ASP A 149 41.24 -8.46 23.96
C ASP A 149 42.64 -8.97 23.62
N THR A 150 43.55 -8.88 24.59
CA THR A 150 44.94 -9.32 24.41
C THR A 150 45.14 -10.81 24.70
N PHE A 151 44.24 -11.42 25.47
CA PHE A 151 44.36 -12.80 25.98
C PHE A 151 43.07 -13.64 25.86
N SER A 152 41.97 -13.04 25.41
CA SER A 152 40.65 -13.64 25.18
C SER A 152 40.10 -13.15 23.84
N LYS A 153 38.91 -13.65 23.46
CA LYS A 153 38.12 -13.05 22.38
C LYS A 153 37.07 -12.15 23.04
N SER A 154 36.56 -11.18 22.29
CA SER A 154 35.47 -10.32 22.72
C SER A 154 34.23 -11.07 23.24
N ASP A 155 33.54 -10.42 24.17
CA ASP A 155 32.25 -10.77 24.78
C ASP A 155 31.15 -9.83 24.21
N PRO A 156 30.71 -10.03 22.94
CA PRO A 156 29.86 -9.08 22.24
C PRO A 156 28.44 -8.95 22.82
N ILE A 157 27.95 -7.71 22.82
CA ILE A 157 26.54 -7.33 22.99
C ILE A 157 26.11 -6.42 21.82
N CYS A 158 24.84 -6.54 21.40
CA CYS A 158 24.23 -5.65 20.41
C CYS A 158 23.17 -4.75 21.04
N ILE A 159 23.14 -3.49 20.60
CA ILE A 159 22.21 -2.48 21.08
C ILE A 159 21.51 -1.87 19.87
N LEU A 160 20.18 -1.93 19.88
CA LEU A 160 19.35 -1.31 18.88
C LEU A 160 18.90 0.07 19.36
N TYR A 161 19.07 1.07 18.50
CA TYR A 161 18.49 2.40 18.64
C TYR A 161 17.49 2.66 17.52
N THR A 162 16.39 3.34 17.87
CA THR A 162 15.40 3.86 16.93
C THR A 162 15.50 5.38 16.89
N GLN A 163 15.24 5.99 15.73
CA GLN A 163 15.25 7.45 15.60
C GLN A 163 13.83 8.02 15.64
N GLU A 164 13.60 9.01 16.50
CA GLU A 164 12.35 9.76 16.51
C GLU A 164 12.24 10.68 15.28
N VAL A 165 11.06 10.71 14.64
CA VAL A 165 10.84 11.43 13.38
C VAL A 165 11.04 12.95 13.56
N GLU A 166 10.51 13.51 14.65
CA GLU A 166 10.48 14.96 14.93
C GLU A 166 11.84 15.49 15.40
N THR A 167 12.39 14.86 16.43
CA THR A 167 13.58 15.35 17.15
C THR A 167 14.88 14.88 16.48
N LYS A 168 14.80 13.88 15.59
CA LYS A 168 15.94 13.12 15.05
C LYS A 168 16.84 12.51 16.12
N GLN A 169 16.36 12.42 17.37
CA GLN A 169 17.10 11.84 18.47
C GLN A 169 17.06 10.32 18.39
N TRP A 170 18.18 9.71 18.74
CA TRP A 170 18.32 8.26 18.85
C TRP A 170 17.95 7.83 20.26
N LYS A 171 17.01 6.89 20.35
CA LYS A 171 16.55 6.30 21.60
C LYS A 171 16.90 4.83 21.63
N GLU A 172 17.48 4.38 22.74
CA GLU A 172 17.75 2.96 22.95
C GLU A 172 16.42 2.19 22.95
N PHE A 173 16.30 1.23 22.05
CA PHE A 173 15.15 0.36 21.94
C PHE A 173 15.32 -0.88 22.82
N GLY A 174 16.51 -1.49 22.79
CA GLY A 174 16.83 -2.63 23.62
C GLY A 174 18.23 -3.18 23.37
N ARG A 175 18.61 -4.18 24.18
CA ARG A 175 19.91 -4.86 24.12
C ARG A 175 19.72 -6.37 23.99
N THR A 176 20.65 -7.04 23.32
CA THR A 176 20.73 -8.50 23.33
C THR A 176 21.34 -9.01 24.63
N GLU A 177 21.39 -10.32 24.79
CA GLU A 177 22.33 -10.96 25.72
C GLU A 177 23.80 -10.74 25.30
N VAL A 178 24.70 -10.96 26.25
CA VAL A 178 26.15 -11.02 26.03
C VAL A 178 26.53 -12.45 25.69
N ILE A 179 27.39 -12.65 24.69
CA ILE A 179 27.90 -13.98 24.34
C ILE A 179 29.40 -14.03 24.60
N ASP A 180 29.81 -14.90 25.51
CA ASP A 180 31.20 -14.96 25.95
C ASP A 180 32.14 -15.50 24.86
N ASN A 181 33.31 -14.88 24.71
CA ASN A 181 34.48 -15.32 23.98
C ASN A 181 34.22 -15.70 22.50
N THR A 182 33.56 -14.83 21.76
CA THR A 182 33.28 -15.05 20.34
C THR A 182 33.40 -13.80 19.47
N LEU A 183 33.98 -13.99 18.28
CA LEU A 183 33.97 -12.98 17.22
C LEU A 183 32.82 -13.21 16.22
N ASN A 184 32.02 -14.26 16.43
CA ASN A 184 30.93 -14.67 15.55
C ASN A 184 29.65 -14.95 16.35
N PRO A 185 29.10 -13.96 17.07
CA PRO A 185 27.91 -14.16 17.88
C PRO A 185 26.67 -14.41 17.02
N ASP A 186 25.81 -15.30 17.50
CA ASP A 186 24.43 -15.50 17.02
C ASP A 186 23.50 -15.25 18.21
N PHE A 187 22.80 -14.12 18.21
CA PHE A 187 21.99 -13.70 19.35
C PHE A 187 20.62 -14.37 19.35
N VAL A 188 20.24 -14.88 20.53
CA VAL A 188 18.95 -15.46 20.85
C VAL A 188 17.92 -14.37 21.05
N GLN A 189 18.25 -13.30 21.79
CA GLN A 189 17.32 -12.20 22.01
C GLN A 189 16.99 -11.51 20.69
N LYS A 190 15.69 -11.33 20.45
CA LYS A 190 15.16 -10.69 19.24
C LYS A 190 14.61 -9.30 19.55
N TYR A 191 14.56 -8.45 18.53
CA TYR A 191 13.89 -7.16 18.60
C TYR A 191 12.56 -7.22 17.88
N ILE A 192 11.47 -6.86 18.56
CA ILE A 192 10.13 -6.85 17.98
C ILE A 192 9.71 -5.40 17.72
N LEU A 193 9.58 -5.02 16.46
CA LEU A 193 9.22 -3.68 16.03
C LEU A 193 7.87 -3.67 15.32
N ASP A 194 7.14 -2.57 15.43
CA ASP A 194 6.01 -2.28 14.54
C ASP A 194 6.56 -1.85 13.18
N TYR A 195 6.03 -2.40 12.09
CA TYR A 195 6.40 -2.08 10.72
C TYR A 195 5.30 -1.27 10.02
N PHE A 196 5.72 -0.19 9.37
CA PHE A 196 4.89 0.69 8.57
C PHE A 196 5.58 0.86 7.20
N PHE A 197 4.91 0.43 6.13
CA PHE A 197 5.46 0.50 4.77
C PHE A 197 5.72 1.96 4.37
N GLU A 198 4.82 2.84 4.79
CA GLU A 198 4.74 4.25 4.46
C GLU A 198 5.64 5.15 5.32
N GLU A 199 6.46 4.58 6.21
CA GLU A 199 7.34 5.33 7.11
C GLU A 199 8.82 4.96 6.96
N LYS A 200 9.69 5.98 6.98
CA LYS A 200 11.14 5.77 7.05
C LYS A 200 11.60 5.49 8.49
N GLN A 201 11.60 4.22 8.85
CA GLN A 201 11.96 3.77 10.21
C GLN A 201 13.48 3.55 10.34
N ASN A 202 14.21 4.60 10.74
CA ASN A 202 15.68 4.55 10.88
C ASN A 202 16.11 3.76 12.13
N LEU A 203 17.06 2.85 11.92
CA LEU A 203 17.66 1.98 12.92
C LEU A 203 19.19 2.19 12.99
N ARG A 204 19.74 2.10 14.19
CA ARG A 204 21.18 2.05 14.43
C ARG A 204 21.50 0.88 15.34
N PHE A 205 22.47 0.07 14.93
CA PHE A 205 22.95 -1.07 15.71
C PHE A 205 24.37 -0.78 16.15
N ASP A 206 24.60 -0.76 17.47
CA ASP A 206 25.92 -0.57 18.06
C ASP A 206 26.38 -1.88 18.72
N LEU A 207 27.62 -2.27 18.49
CA LEU A 207 28.25 -3.47 19.07
C LEU A 207 29.33 -3.05 20.06
N TYR A 208 29.33 -3.72 21.22
CA TYR A 208 30.31 -3.49 22.28
C TYR A 208 30.87 -4.82 22.79
N ASP A 209 32.08 -4.75 23.31
CA ASP A 209 32.79 -5.79 24.04
C ASP A 209 32.61 -5.57 25.55
N VAL A 210 32.05 -6.53 26.26
CA VAL A 210 31.63 -6.34 27.65
C VAL A 210 32.76 -6.64 28.64
N ASP A 211 33.54 -5.62 28.99
CA ASP A 211 34.66 -5.76 29.93
C ASP A 211 34.25 -5.83 31.42
N SER A 212 33.00 -5.53 31.76
CA SER A 212 32.55 -5.40 33.14
C SER A 212 31.08 -5.71 33.33
N LYS A 213 30.64 -5.89 34.58
CA LYS A 213 29.23 -6.09 34.93
C LYS A 213 28.39 -4.79 34.93
N SER A 214 28.97 -3.65 34.58
CA SER A 214 28.28 -2.36 34.62
C SER A 214 27.33 -2.24 33.42
N PRO A 215 26.09 -1.74 33.56
CA PRO A 215 25.21 -1.49 32.41
C PRO A 215 25.58 -0.25 31.59
N ASP A 216 26.71 0.38 31.90
CA ASP A 216 27.13 1.66 31.37
C ASP A 216 28.08 1.44 30.19
N LEU A 217 27.62 1.82 29.00
CA LEU A 217 28.33 1.60 27.72
C LEU A 217 29.66 2.32 27.63
N SER A 218 29.88 3.35 28.44
CA SER A 218 31.18 4.03 28.48
C SER A 218 32.30 3.19 29.09
N LYS A 219 31.96 2.06 29.72
CA LYS A 219 32.89 1.11 30.35
C LYS A 219 33.10 -0.16 29.52
N HIS A 220 32.66 -0.14 28.27
CA HIS A 220 32.75 -1.27 27.34
C HIS A 220 33.44 -0.83 26.06
N ASP A 221 34.15 -1.75 25.45
CA ASP A 221 34.93 -1.47 24.26
C ASP A 221 34.07 -1.46 23.00
N PHE A 222 34.01 -0.33 22.30
CA PHE A 222 33.22 -0.24 21.07
C PHE A 222 33.83 -1.10 19.95
N LEU A 223 33.00 -1.95 19.34
CA LEU A 223 33.39 -2.88 18.28
C LEU A 223 33.01 -2.36 16.89
N GLY A 224 31.89 -1.65 16.78
CA GLY A 224 31.44 -1.04 15.53
C GLY A 224 29.95 -0.72 15.53
N GLN A 225 29.49 -0.01 14.49
CA GLN A 225 28.09 0.34 14.31
C GLN A 225 27.66 0.24 12.85
N ILE A 226 26.34 0.11 12.62
CA ILE A 226 25.71 0.33 11.32
C ILE A 226 24.46 1.21 11.45
N TYR A 227 24.09 1.83 10.33
CA TYR A 227 22.80 2.49 10.12
C TYR A 227 22.07 1.82 8.97
N CYS A 228 20.78 1.61 9.13
CA CYS A 228 19.87 1.10 8.11
C CYS A 228 18.44 1.55 8.41
N THR A 229 17.51 1.29 7.51
CA THR A 229 16.07 1.40 7.78
C THR A 229 15.49 0.02 8.03
N LEU A 230 14.33 -0.06 8.71
CA LEU A 230 13.57 -1.31 8.80
C LEU A 230 13.16 -1.80 7.40
N GLY A 231 12.76 -0.88 6.52
CA GLY A 231 12.47 -1.10 5.11
C GLY A 231 13.60 -1.82 4.37
N GLU A 232 14.84 -1.37 4.55
CA GLU A 232 16.02 -1.98 3.90
C GLU A 232 16.25 -3.43 4.36
N ILE A 233 15.97 -3.75 5.63
CA ILE A 233 16.10 -5.14 6.13
C ILE A 233 15.03 -6.03 5.51
N VAL A 234 13.77 -5.60 5.52
CA VAL A 234 12.65 -6.41 5.01
C VAL A 234 12.67 -6.53 3.48
N GLY A 235 13.10 -5.48 2.78
CA GLY A 235 13.22 -5.40 1.32
C GLY A 235 14.46 -6.11 0.75
N SER A 236 15.46 -6.40 1.59
CA SER A 236 16.61 -7.21 1.18
C SER A 236 16.17 -8.64 0.81
N SER A 237 16.89 -9.27 -0.12
CA SER A 237 16.60 -10.64 -0.56
C SER A 237 16.47 -11.61 0.62
N GLY A 238 15.32 -12.29 0.72
CA GLY A 238 15.00 -13.20 1.83
C GLY A 238 14.86 -12.51 3.19
N SER A 239 14.62 -11.20 3.20
CA SER A 239 14.58 -10.34 4.39
C SER A 239 15.84 -10.43 5.24
N ARG A 240 16.99 -10.63 4.57
CA ARG A 240 18.32 -10.78 5.18
C ARG A 240 19.28 -9.73 4.67
N LEU A 241 19.63 -8.78 5.53
CA LEU A 241 20.59 -7.72 5.26
C LEU A 241 21.96 -8.07 5.85
N GLU A 242 23.02 -7.96 5.05
CA GLU A 242 24.40 -8.16 5.50
C GLU A 242 25.21 -6.89 5.21
N LYS A 243 25.80 -6.29 6.25
CA LYS A 243 26.55 -5.03 6.14
C LYS A 243 27.85 -5.05 6.94
N PRO A 244 28.94 -4.46 6.43
CA PRO A 244 30.16 -4.28 7.21
C PRO A 244 29.93 -3.29 8.35
N LEU A 245 30.48 -3.59 9.52
CA LEU A 245 30.47 -2.68 10.66
C LEU A 245 31.46 -1.53 10.43
N GLY A 246 31.04 -0.32 10.79
CA GLY A 246 31.84 0.90 10.70
C GLY A 246 32.02 1.60 12.06
N GLY A 247 32.42 2.86 12.04
CA GLY A 247 32.56 3.69 13.24
C GLY A 247 33.96 3.77 13.84
N ILE A 248 34.89 2.90 13.43
CA ILE A 248 36.29 2.95 13.86
C ILE A 248 37.20 3.21 12.64
N PRO A 249 37.78 4.42 12.51
CA PRO A 249 38.61 4.77 11.35
C PRO A 249 39.78 3.79 11.14
N GLY A 250 39.91 3.27 9.92
CA GLY A 250 41.03 2.43 9.51
C GLY A 250 41.00 0.98 10.03
N LYS A 251 39.94 0.55 10.74
CA LYS A 251 39.80 -0.84 11.23
C LYS A 251 38.68 -1.57 10.50
N LYS A 252 38.86 -2.89 10.35
CA LYS A 252 37.79 -3.81 9.94
C LYS A 252 37.06 -4.28 11.19
N CYS A 253 35.81 -3.85 11.36
CA CYS A 253 35.01 -4.12 12.55
C CYS A 253 34.19 -5.43 12.49
N GLY A 254 34.32 -6.18 11.40
CA GLY A 254 33.49 -7.34 11.11
C GLY A 254 32.25 -6.98 10.30
N THR A 255 31.31 -7.93 10.26
CA THR A 255 30.06 -7.82 9.50
C THR A 255 28.90 -8.15 10.44
N ILE A 256 27.80 -7.42 10.30
CA ILE A 256 26.52 -7.73 10.95
C ILE A 256 25.56 -8.28 9.90
N ILE A 257 24.79 -9.29 10.31
CA ILE A 257 23.75 -9.95 9.55
C ILE A 257 22.44 -9.78 10.32
N LEU A 258 21.49 -9.09 9.70
CA LEU A 258 20.16 -8.84 10.22
C LEU A 258 19.16 -9.67 9.42
N THR A 259 18.29 -10.42 10.09
CA THR A 259 17.19 -11.15 9.45
C THR A 259 15.88 -10.70 10.05
N ALA A 260 14.93 -10.33 9.21
CA ALA A 260 13.59 -9.92 9.61
C ALA A 260 12.57 -11.02 9.31
N GLU A 261 11.71 -11.31 10.28
CA GLU A 261 10.58 -12.21 10.13
C GLU A 261 9.31 -11.51 10.59
N GLU A 262 8.26 -11.59 9.78
CA GLU A 262 6.95 -11.05 10.16
C GLU A 262 6.34 -11.90 11.29
N LEU A 263 6.00 -11.25 12.40
CA LEU A 263 5.36 -11.86 13.55
C LEU A 263 3.87 -11.86 13.36
N ASP A 264 3.39 -12.92 12.71
CA ASP A 264 1.98 -13.02 12.38
C ASP A 264 1.20 -13.88 13.37
N ASN A 265 0.04 -13.37 13.79
CA ASN A 265 -0.89 -14.10 14.64
C ASN A 265 -1.97 -14.73 13.75
N CYS A 266 -1.73 -15.93 13.22
CA CYS A 266 -2.66 -16.72 12.40
C CYS A 266 -3.16 -15.98 11.14
N ARG A 267 -2.50 -16.25 10.00
CA ARG A 267 -2.79 -15.73 8.66
C ARG A 267 -4.02 -16.34 7.98
N ASP A 268 -4.66 -17.27 8.63
CA ASP A 268 -5.74 -18.03 8.02
C ASP A 268 -7.03 -17.20 8.02
N CYS A 269 -7.65 -17.08 6.86
CA CYS A 269 -9.02 -16.60 6.71
C CYS A 269 -9.93 -17.78 6.36
N ALA A 270 -11.06 -17.87 7.07
CA ALA A 270 -12.10 -18.83 6.77
C ALA A 270 -13.10 -18.19 5.81
N THR A 271 -13.12 -18.64 4.57
CA THR A 271 -14.11 -18.25 3.56
C THR A 271 -15.27 -19.21 3.62
N MET A 272 -16.49 -18.68 3.79
CA MET A 272 -17.67 -19.50 3.99
C MET A 272 -18.88 -18.92 3.27
N GLN A 273 -19.79 -19.81 2.86
CA GLN A 273 -21.06 -19.44 2.28
C GLN A 273 -22.19 -20.17 2.99
N PHE A 274 -23.28 -19.46 3.27
CA PHE A 274 -24.45 -20.01 3.93
C PHE A 274 -25.71 -19.79 3.12
N CYS A 275 -26.69 -20.66 3.33
CA CYS A 275 -28.08 -20.38 3.02
C CYS A 275 -28.96 -20.71 4.22
N ALA A 276 -30.19 -20.20 4.22
CA ALA A 276 -31.21 -20.64 5.16
C ALA A 276 -32.46 -21.14 4.44
N ASN A 277 -33.30 -21.86 5.17
CA ASN A 277 -34.51 -22.47 4.67
C ASN A 277 -35.62 -22.35 5.73
N LYS A 278 -36.81 -21.94 5.27
CA LYS A 278 -38.04 -21.80 6.06
C LYS A 278 -37.84 -20.96 7.33
N LEU A 279 -37.13 -19.84 7.21
CA LEU A 279 -37.05 -18.87 8.31
C LEU A 279 -38.44 -18.36 8.71
N ASP A 280 -38.59 -18.01 9.98
CA ASP A 280 -39.84 -17.44 10.47
C ASP A 280 -40.07 -16.03 9.89
N LYS A 281 -41.21 -15.84 9.23
CA LYS A 281 -41.67 -14.52 8.78
C LYS A 281 -41.95 -13.61 9.98
N LYS A 282 -41.41 -12.38 9.98
CA LYS A 282 -41.71 -11.35 10.99
C LYS A 282 -42.50 -10.17 10.46
N ASP A 283 -42.26 -9.77 9.21
CA ASP A 283 -43.02 -8.69 8.57
C ASP A 283 -44.52 -8.98 8.38
N PHE A 284 -45.36 -7.96 8.57
CA PHE A 284 -46.80 -8.06 8.29
C PHE A 284 -47.11 -8.06 6.78
N PHE A 285 -46.44 -7.19 6.00
CA PHE A 285 -46.66 -7.00 4.57
C PHE A 285 -45.43 -7.40 3.73
N GLY A 286 -45.00 -8.65 3.85
CA GLY A 286 -43.85 -9.17 3.10
C GLY A 286 -43.46 -10.56 3.59
N LYS A 287 -42.31 -11.05 3.16
CA LYS A 287 -41.50 -12.01 3.91
C LYS A 287 -40.37 -11.21 4.57
N SER A 288 -39.69 -11.82 5.52
CA SER A 288 -38.51 -11.24 6.16
C SER A 288 -37.41 -10.84 5.19
N ASP A 289 -36.58 -9.90 5.63
CA ASP A 289 -35.33 -9.41 5.07
C ASP A 289 -34.13 -9.93 5.90
N PRO A 290 -33.83 -11.25 5.87
CA PRO A 290 -32.89 -11.86 6.81
C PRO A 290 -31.41 -11.49 6.60
N PHE A 291 -30.69 -11.34 7.72
CA PHE A 291 -29.23 -11.28 7.80
C PHE A 291 -28.71 -12.03 9.05
N MET A 292 -27.41 -12.35 9.05
CA MET A 292 -26.75 -13.04 10.17
C MET A 292 -25.66 -12.18 10.82
N VAL A 293 -25.47 -12.36 12.11
CA VAL A 293 -24.37 -11.77 12.89
C VAL A 293 -23.60 -12.88 13.59
N PHE A 294 -22.29 -12.90 13.38
CA PHE A 294 -21.37 -13.88 13.97
C PHE A 294 -20.69 -13.28 15.19
N TYR A 295 -20.66 -14.03 16.28
CA TYR A 295 -20.05 -13.64 17.54
C TYR A 295 -19.06 -14.70 18.01
N ARG A 296 -17.89 -14.27 18.47
CA ARG A 296 -16.94 -15.10 19.23
C ARG A 296 -17.20 -14.95 20.72
N SER A 297 -17.18 -16.05 21.47
CA SER A 297 -17.17 -16.02 22.94
C SER A 297 -15.83 -15.58 23.50
N ASN A 298 -15.82 -14.67 24.48
CA ASN A 298 -14.65 -14.25 25.23
C ASN A 298 -14.50 -15.07 26.53
N GLU A 299 -13.33 -14.97 27.17
CA GLU A 299 -13.03 -15.74 28.40
C GLU A 299 -13.86 -15.31 29.60
N ASP A 300 -14.31 -14.06 29.62
CA ASP A 300 -15.23 -13.49 30.61
C ASP A 300 -16.71 -13.87 30.35
N GLY A 301 -16.98 -14.69 29.33
CA GLY A 301 -18.33 -15.10 28.93
C GLY A 301 -19.09 -14.07 28.09
N THR A 302 -18.48 -12.93 27.76
CA THR A 302 -19.06 -11.95 26.83
C THR A 302 -18.90 -12.40 25.38
N PHE A 303 -19.53 -11.69 24.44
CA PHE A 303 -19.46 -11.98 23.02
C PHE A 303 -18.98 -10.76 22.23
N THR A 304 -18.08 -10.97 21.28
CA THR A 304 -17.60 -9.94 20.35
C THR A 304 -18.06 -10.25 18.94
N ILE A 305 -18.59 -9.24 18.23
CA ILE A 305 -18.99 -9.38 16.83
C ILE A 305 -17.75 -9.62 15.95
N CYS A 306 -17.80 -10.66 15.13
CA CYS A 306 -16.77 -10.99 14.16
C CYS A 306 -17.16 -10.54 12.74
N HIS A 307 -18.44 -10.66 12.39
CA HIS A 307 -18.93 -10.37 11.04
C HIS A 307 -20.45 -10.19 11.01
N LYS A 308 -20.95 -9.47 10.00
CA LYS A 308 -22.37 -9.30 9.67
C LYS A 308 -22.56 -9.46 8.16
N THR A 309 -23.48 -10.34 7.75
CA THR A 309 -23.77 -10.56 6.32
C THR A 309 -24.60 -9.42 5.73
N GLU A 310 -24.74 -9.42 4.40
CA GLU A 310 -25.73 -8.59 3.72
C GLU A 310 -27.18 -8.97 4.08
N VAL A 311 -28.09 -8.02 3.84
CA VAL A 311 -29.53 -8.20 4.02
C VAL A 311 -30.12 -8.71 2.70
N VAL A 312 -30.77 -9.88 2.75
CA VAL A 312 -31.45 -10.45 1.57
C VAL A 312 -32.94 -10.19 1.68
N LYS A 313 -33.49 -9.35 0.80
CA LYS A 313 -34.86 -8.85 0.94
C LYS A 313 -35.94 -9.87 0.56
N ASN A 314 -37.05 -9.84 1.29
CA ASN A 314 -38.33 -10.49 1.02
C ASN A 314 -38.19 -12.00 0.73
N THR A 315 -37.49 -12.72 1.61
CA THR A 315 -37.28 -14.16 1.51
C THR A 315 -37.22 -14.85 2.87
N LEU A 316 -37.72 -16.09 2.91
CA LEU A 316 -37.53 -16.99 4.05
C LEU A 316 -36.45 -18.05 3.77
N ASN A 317 -35.86 -18.01 2.58
CA ASN A 317 -34.82 -18.93 2.13
C ASN A 317 -33.66 -18.14 1.52
N PRO A 318 -32.98 -17.27 2.30
CA PRO A 318 -31.86 -16.48 1.79
C PRO A 318 -30.69 -17.38 1.39
N VAL A 319 -29.98 -16.96 0.36
CA VAL A 319 -28.63 -17.43 0.04
C VAL A 319 -27.75 -16.20 0.15
N TRP A 320 -26.84 -16.18 1.13
CA TRP A 320 -25.91 -15.08 1.30
C TRP A 320 -24.70 -15.25 0.39
N GLN A 321 -24.07 -14.14 0.01
CA GLN A 321 -22.82 -14.14 -0.73
C GLN A 321 -21.71 -14.80 0.13
N PRO A 322 -20.71 -15.43 -0.50
CA PRO A 322 -19.53 -15.88 0.23
C PRO A 322 -18.84 -14.70 0.92
N PHE A 323 -18.36 -14.93 2.15
CA PHE A 323 -17.60 -13.93 2.91
C PHE A 323 -16.44 -14.61 3.65
N SER A 324 -15.44 -13.81 4.04
CA SER A 324 -14.24 -14.27 4.73
C SER A 324 -14.13 -13.63 6.12
N ILE A 325 -13.72 -14.43 7.12
CA ILE A 325 -13.45 -13.95 8.47
C ILE A 325 -12.06 -14.45 8.89
N PRO A 326 -11.18 -13.59 9.44
CA PRO A 326 -9.92 -14.04 10.01
C PRO A 326 -10.16 -15.12 11.08
N VAL A 327 -9.42 -16.23 11.03
CA VAL A 327 -9.58 -17.35 11.97
C VAL A 327 -9.34 -16.87 13.40
N ARG A 328 -8.41 -15.95 13.61
CA ARG A 328 -8.22 -15.29 14.92
C ARG A 328 -9.45 -14.54 15.39
N ALA A 329 -10.16 -13.84 14.50
CA ALA A 329 -11.39 -13.15 14.87
C ALA A 329 -12.48 -14.14 15.28
N LEU A 330 -12.56 -15.31 14.63
CA LEU A 330 -13.52 -16.37 14.97
C LEU A 330 -13.21 -17.08 16.29
N CYS A 331 -11.94 -17.40 16.56
CA CYS A 331 -11.60 -18.38 17.59
C CYS A 331 -10.41 -17.99 18.49
N ASN A 332 -9.65 -16.95 18.13
CA ASN A 332 -8.49 -16.43 18.85
C ASN A 332 -7.50 -17.52 19.30
N GLY A 333 -7.21 -18.49 18.42
CA GLY A 333 -6.29 -19.60 18.69
C GLY A 333 -6.91 -20.84 19.34
N ASP A 334 -8.13 -20.74 19.88
CA ASP A 334 -8.88 -21.86 20.43
C ASP A 334 -9.93 -22.34 19.41
N TYR A 335 -9.61 -23.39 18.65
CA TYR A 335 -10.47 -23.92 17.59
C TYR A 335 -11.79 -24.55 18.07
N ASP A 336 -11.93 -24.79 19.36
CA ASP A 336 -13.14 -25.32 19.99
C ASP A 336 -13.97 -24.21 20.66
N ARG A 337 -13.48 -22.95 20.62
CA ARG A 337 -14.19 -21.77 21.11
C ARG A 337 -15.56 -21.61 20.44
N SER A 338 -16.56 -21.28 21.26
CA SER A 338 -17.94 -21.14 20.83
C SER A 338 -18.12 -19.90 19.94
N ILE A 339 -18.71 -20.12 18.77
CA ILE A 339 -19.15 -19.11 17.84
C ILE A 339 -20.68 -19.11 17.88
N LYS A 340 -21.27 -18.01 18.35
CA LYS A 340 -22.72 -17.80 18.33
C LYS A 340 -23.11 -17.07 17.06
N VAL A 341 -24.13 -17.57 16.37
CA VAL A 341 -24.68 -16.94 15.16
C VAL A 341 -26.14 -16.59 15.41
N GLU A 342 -26.47 -15.33 15.23
CA GLU A 342 -27.82 -14.80 15.39
C GLU A 342 -28.40 -14.42 14.04
N VAL A 343 -29.65 -14.78 13.79
CA VAL A 343 -30.40 -14.49 12.57
C VAL A 343 -31.48 -13.46 12.89
N TYR A 344 -31.51 -12.39 12.11
CA TYR A 344 -32.39 -11.25 12.30
C TYR A 344 -33.19 -10.96 11.04
N ASP A 345 -34.34 -10.33 11.22
CA ASP A 345 -35.10 -9.64 10.18
C ASP A 345 -34.70 -8.16 10.17
N TRP A 346 -34.41 -7.58 9.00
CA TRP A 346 -34.02 -6.19 8.90
C TRP A 346 -35.23 -5.26 8.87
N ASP A 347 -35.26 -4.33 9.82
CA ASP A 347 -36.27 -3.28 9.94
C ASP A 347 -35.68 -1.90 9.69
N ARG A 348 -36.44 -1.04 9.00
CA ARG A 348 -35.99 0.29 8.56
C ARG A 348 -35.73 1.27 9.71
N ASP A 349 -36.34 1.05 10.86
CA ASP A 349 -36.19 1.87 12.06
C ASP A 349 -35.02 1.44 12.96
N GLY A 350 -34.29 0.38 12.57
CA GLY A 350 -33.17 -0.18 13.33
C GLY A 350 -33.58 -1.18 14.42
N SER A 351 -34.88 -1.42 14.63
CA SER A 351 -35.39 -2.35 15.65
C SER A 351 -35.47 -3.81 15.16
N HIS A 352 -34.38 -4.27 14.54
CA HIS A 352 -34.30 -5.55 13.84
C HIS A 352 -34.87 -6.74 14.63
N ASP A 353 -35.80 -7.43 13.99
CA ASP A 353 -36.60 -8.46 14.61
C ASP A 353 -35.84 -9.80 14.75
N PHE A 354 -35.52 -10.22 15.98
CA PHE A 354 -34.78 -11.47 16.21
C PHE A 354 -35.56 -12.72 15.74
N ILE A 355 -34.97 -13.49 14.83
CA ILE A 355 -35.55 -14.75 14.31
C ILE A 355 -35.13 -15.90 15.22
N GLY A 356 -33.83 -16.10 15.43
CA GLY A 356 -33.28 -17.12 16.32
C GLY A 356 -31.76 -17.19 16.26
N GLU A 357 -31.17 -18.14 16.96
CA GLU A 357 -29.72 -18.32 17.08
C GLU A 357 -29.31 -19.79 17.00
N PHE A 358 -28.04 -20.02 16.71
CA PHE A 358 -27.37 -21.31 16.88
C PHE A 358 -25.91 -21.09 17.32
N THR A 359 -25.25 -22.14 17.80
CA THR A 359 -23.85 -22.11 18.18
C THR A 359 -23.07 -23.16 17.40
N THR A 360 -21.81 -22.87 17.10
CA THR A 360 -20.85 -23.80 16.48
C THR A 360 -19.43 -23.49 16.95
N SER A 361 -18.41 -24.10 16.34
CA SER A 361 -17.00 -23.77 16.55
C SER A 361 -16.22 -23.83 15.23
N TYR A 362 -15.00 -23.29 15.21
CA TYR A 362 -14.14 -23.39 14.03
C TYR A 362 -13.92 -24.85 13.61
N ARG A 363 -13.70 -25.75 14.57
CA ARG A 363 -13.52 -27.18 14.30
C ARG A 363 -14.75 -27.81 13.64
N GLU A 364 -15.96 -27.43 14.05
CA GLU A 364 -17.19 -27.91 13.44
C GLU A 364 -17.38 -27.36 12.03
N LEU A 365 -17.15 -26.06 11.83
CA LEU A 365 -17.20 -25.42 10.50
C LEU A 365 -16.20 -26.09 9.54
N ALA A 366 -14.98 -26.38 10.01
CA ALA A 366 -13.93 -27.03 9.22
C ALA A 366 -14.27 -28.48 8.84
N ARG A 367 -14.98 -29.24 9.70
CA ARG A 367 -15.46 -30.59 9.36
C ARG A 367 -16.52 -30.56 8.25
N GLY A 368 -17.26 -29.47 8.13
CA GLY A 368 -18.30 -29.24 7.13
C GLY A 368 -17.81 -29.28 5.67
N GLN A 369 -16.49 -29.28 5.43
CA GLN A 369 -15.91 -29.46 4.08
C GLN A 369 -16.32 -30.78 3.39
N SER A 370 -16.77 -31.77 4.14
CA SER A 370 -17.09 -33.11 3.63
C SER A 370 -18.57 -33.52 3.77
N GLN A 371 -19.39 -32.73 4.47
CA GLN A 371 -20.83 -32.97 4.67
C GLN A 371 -21.56 -31.62 4.84
N PHE A 372 -22.69 -31.43 4.15
CA PHE A 372 -23.57 -30.28 4.38
C PHE A 372 -23.94 -30.19 5.86
N THR A 373 -23.43 -29.16 6.55
CA THR A 373 -23.71 -28.96 7.98
C THR A 373 -24.95 -28.09 8.10
N VAL A 374 -25.99 -28.64 8.74
CA VAL A 374 -27.29 -27.97 8.93
C VAL A 374 -27.46 -27.63 10.40
N TYR A 375 -27.68 -26.35 10.67
CA TYR A 375 -27.94 -25.80 11.99
C TYR A 375 -29.41 -25.47 12.15
N GLU A 376 -30.02 -25.93 13.24
CA GLU A 376 -31.37 -25.52 13.59
C GLU A 376 -31.37 -24.13 14.22
N VAL A 377 -32.15 -23.20 13.67
CA VAL A 377 -32.25 -21.84 14.21
C VAL A 377 -33.24 -21.84 15.37
N VAL A 378 -32.78 -21.58 16.59
CA VAL A 378 -33.59 -21.67 17.80
C VAL A 378 -33.91 -20.28 18.33
N ASN A 379 -35.18 -19.99 18.56
CA ASN A 379 -35.60 -18.79 19.28
C ASN A 379 -35.90 -19.17 20.75
N PRO A 380 -35.08 -18.74 21.72
CA PRO A 380 -35.24 -19.13 23.13
C PRO A 380 -36.61 -18.73 23.69
N LYS A 381 -37.12 -17.55 23.31
CA LYS A 381 -38.43 -17.05 23.76
C LYS A 381 -39.57 -17.91 23.23
N LYS A 382 -39.51 -18.37 21.97
CA LYS A 382 -40.52 -19.28 21.39
C LYS A 382 -40.44 -20.68 21.98
N LYS A 383 -39.22 -21.20 22.20
CA LYS A 383 -38.98 -22.53 22.80
C LYS A 383 -39.58 -22.64 24.21
N LEU A 384 -39.48 -21.57 25.01
CA LEU A 384 -40.08 -21.52 26.34
C LEU A 384 -41.62 -21.42 26.31
N LYS A 385 -42.18 -20.72 25.31
CA LYS A 385 -43.63 -20.42 25.24
C LYS A 385 -44.46 -21.48 24.51
N LYS A 386 -43.88 -22.20 23.54
CA LYS A 386 -44.62 -23.09 22.64
C LYS A 386 -44.20 -24.55 22.83
N ARG A 387 -45.11 -25.38 23.35
CA ARG A 387 -44.88 -26.82 23.59
C ARG A 387 -44.53 -27.66 22.35
N LYS A 388 -44.93 -27.22 21.14
CA LYS A 388 -44.63 -27.91 19.85
C LYS A 388 -43.64 -27.12 18.97
N TYR A 389 -42.82 -26.26 19.57
CA TYR A 389 -41.79 -25.55 18.83
C TYR A 389 -40.66 -26.50 18.43
N ILE A 390 -40.31 -26.49 17.13
CA ILE A 390 -39.19 -27.28 16.59
C ILE A 390 -38.01 -26.31 16.41
N ASN A 391 -38.09 -25.43 15.43
CA ASN A 391 -37.11 -24.38 15.14
C ASN A 391 -37.78 -23.18 14.44
N SER A 392 -37.03 -22.12 14.17
CA SER A 392 -37.44 -20.92 13.42
C SER A 392 -36.82 -20.94 12.01
N GLY A 393 -36.65 -22.14 11.45
CA GLY A 393 -35.93 -22.42 10.21
C GLY A 393 -34.58 -23.11 10.45
N THR A 394 -33.86 -23.35 9.36
CA THR A 394 -32.52 -23.98 9.38
C THR A 394 -31.53 -23.17 8.56
N VAL A 395 -30.28 -23.11 9.01
CA VAL A 395 -29.14 -22.53 8.27
C VAL A 395 -28.23 -23.66 7.81
N THR A 396 -27.73 -23.62 6.58
CA THR A 396 -26.82 -24.63 6.02
C THR A 396 -25.53 -23.97 5.57
N LEU A 397 -24.41 -24.52 6.02
CA LEU A 397 -23.08 -24.19 5.52
C LEU A 397 -22.90 -24.86 4.14
N LEU A 398 -22.85 -24.05 3.09
CA LEU A 398 -22.71 -24.50 1.70
C LEU A 398 -21.26 -24.78 1.34
N SER A 399 -20.34 -23.93 1.80
CA SER A 399 -18.90 -24.07 1.58
C SER A 399 -18.12 -23.51 2.75
N PHE A 400 -16.96 -24.10 3.00
CA PHE A 400 -15.97 -23.63 3.97
C PHE A 400 -14.58 -23.93 3.42
N SER A 401 -13.78 -22.92 3.14
CA SER A 401 -12.36 -23.05 2.84
C SER A 401 -11.56 -22.24 3.84
N VAL A 402 -10.36 -22.74 4.16
CA VAL A 402 -9.39 -21.99 4.96
C VAL A 402 -8.22 -21.75 4.05
N GLU A 403 -7.94 -20.48 3.82
CA GLU A 403 -6.86 -20.04 2.97
C GLU A 403 -5.97 -19.14 3.82
N SER A 404 -4.67 -19.48 3.86
CA SER A 404 -3.69 -18.57 4.43
C SER A 404 -3.60 -17.37 3.50
N GLU A 405 -3.93 -16.19 4.03
CA GLU A 405 -3.72 -14.95 3.29
C GLU A 405 -2.23 -14.62 3.27
N TYR A 406 -1.73 -14.27 2.10
CA TYR A 406 -0.37 -13.78 1.94
C TYR A 406 -0.32 -12.28 2.22
N THR A 407 0.62 -11.87 3.06
CA THR A 407 0.86 -10.45 3.37
C THR A 407 1.70 -9.80 2.28
N PHE A 408 1.78 -8.47 2.29
CA PHE A 408 2.68 -7.75 1.40
C PHE A 408 4.14 -8.21 1.56
N LEU A 409 4.60 -8.38 2.81
CA LEU A 409 5.97 -8.80 3.11
C LEU A 409 6.26 -10.24 2.63
N ASP A 410 5.27 -11.13 2.57
CA ASP A 410 5.47 -12.48 2.01
C ASP A 410 5.93 -12.42 0.54
N TYR A 411 5.37 -11.50 -0.26
CA TYR A 411 5.77 -11.34 -1.66
C TYR A 411 7.14 -10.69 -1.80
N ILE A 412 7.45 -9.69 -0.97
CA ILE A 412 8.76 -9.03 -0.94
C ILE A 412 9.84 -10.05 -0.54
N LYS A 413 9.61 -10.83 0.52
CA LYS A 413 10.49 -11.93 0.94
C LYS A 413 10.65 -12.99 -0.15
N GLY A 414 9.58 -13.26 -0.90
CA GLY A 414 9.58 -14.14 -2.07
C GLY A 414 10.35 -13.60 -3.29
N GLY A 415 10.85 -12.35 -3.22
CA GLY A 415 11.68 -11.74 -4.25
C GLY A 415 10.91 -10.85 -5.24
N THR A 416 9.65 -10.52 -4.98
CA THR A 416 8.89 -9.56 -5.80
C THR A 416 9.55 -8.19 -5.72
N GLN A 417 9.84 -7.58 -6.88
CA GLN A 417 10.45 -6.26 -6.97
C GLN A 417 9.38 -5.18 -7.16
N ILE A 418 9.58 -4.04 -6.50
CA ILE A 418 8.76 -2.85 -6.72
C ILE A 418 9.56 -1.86 -7.54
N HIS A 419 9.16 -1.67 -8.80
CA HIS A 419 9.78 -0.70 -9.69
C HIS A 419 9.16 0.67 -9.54
N PHE A 420 9.98 1.64 -9.18
CA PHE A 420 9.53 3.01 -8.98
C PHE A 420 9.89 3.91 -10.17
N THR A 421 8.86 4.52 -10.79
CA THR A 421 9.02 5.48 -11.88
C THR A 421 8.49 6.84 -11.46
N VAL A 422 9.21 7.89 -11.82
CA VAL A 422 8.82 9.27 -11.53
C VAL A 422 8.46 9.99 -12.83
N ALA A 423 7.35 10.74 -12.82
CA ALA A 423 6.93 11.65 -13.87
C ALA A 423 6.71 13.06 -13.29
N ILE A 424 7.49 14.02 -13.75
CA ILE A 424 7.46 15.40 -13.28
C ILE A 424 6.81 16.30 -14.33
N ASP A 425 5.86 17.10 -13.89
CA ASP A 425 5.25 18.15 -14.71
C ASP A 425 6.22 19.30 -14.95
N PHE A 426 6.46 19.64 -16.22
CA PHE A 426 7.26 20.77 -16.68
C PHE A 426 6.41 21.77 -17.48
N THR A 427 5.12 21.89 -17.16
CA THR A 427 4.23 22.83 -17.84
C THR A 427 4.44 24.27 -17.39
N ALA A 428 4.04 25.22 -18.25
CA ALA A 428 4.25 26.65 -18.07
C ALA A 428 3.43 27.25 -16.92
N SER A 429 2.39 26.57 -16.43
CA SER A 429 1.63 26.98 -15.24
C SER A 429 2.51 27.09 -13.99
N ASN A 430 3.60 26.34 -13.94
CA ASN A 430 4.60 26.39 -12.88
C ASN A 430 5.40 27.70 -12.80
N GLY A 431 5.30 28.55 -13.82
CA GLY A 431 6.07 29.80 -13.92
C GLY A 431 7.55 29.58 -14.24
N ASN A 432 8.27 30.65 -14.54
CA ASN A 432 9.68 30.57 -14.96
C ASN A 432 10.57 30.11 -13.78
N PRO A 433 11.36 29.02 -13.90
CA PRO A 433 12.20 28.49 -12.81
C PRO A 433 13.24 29.47 -12.23
N SER A 434 13.55 30.55 -12.96
CA SER A 434 14.45 31.62 -12.49
C SER A 434 13.77 32.61 -11.54
N GLN A 435 12.44 32.59 -11.46
CA GLN A 435 11.65 33.49 -10.61
C GLN A 435 11.29 32.80 -9.29
N SER A 436 11.37 33.53 -8.18
CA SER A 436 11.04 33.02 -6.84
C SER A 436 9.58 32.63 -6.65
N THR A 437 8.70 33.09 -7.53
CA THR A 437 7.28 32.73 -7.56
C THR A 437 7.00 31.40 -8.27
N SER A 438 7.99 30.83 -8.97
CA SER A 438 7.82 29.54 -9.66
C SER A 438 7.80 28.38 -8.68
N LEU A 439 6.96 27.39 -8.98
CA LEU A 439 6.95 26.13 -8.23
C LEU A 439 8.20 25.28 -8.49
N HIS A 440 8.91 25.53 -9.59
CA HIS A 440 10.23 24.96 -9.91
C HIS A 440 11.41 25.83 -9.46
N TYR A 441 11.19 26.90 -8.68
CA TYR A 441 12.27 27.79 -8.27
C TYR A 441 13.42 27.02 -7.60
N MET A 442 14.63 27.20 -8.12
CA MET A 442 15.84 26.55 -7.60
C MET A 442 16.49 27.44 -6.53
N ASN A 443 16.01 27.33 -5.30
CA ASN A 443 16.62 28.02 -4.17
C ASN A 443 17.85 27.23 -3.68
N PRO A 444 19.02 27.88 -3.47
CA PRO A 444 20.23 27.20 -2.98
C PRO A 444 20.13 26.69 -1.53
N TYR A 445 19.15 27.15 -0.74
CA TYR A 445 19.01 26.81 0.68
C TYR A 445 17.79 25.94 0.99
N GLN A 446 16.81 25.87 0.10
CA GLN A 446 15.53 25.20 0.36
C GLN A 446 15.04 24.45 -0.87
N MET A 447 14.52 23.25 -0.67
CA MET A 447 13.88 22.46 -1.72
C MET A 447 12.53 23.08 -2.10
N ASN A 448 12.21 23.07 -3.39
CA ASN A 448 10.87 23.39 -3.87
C ASN A 448 9.89 22.23 -3.65
N ALA A 449 8.60 22.47 -3.87
CA ALA A 449 7.55 21.49 -3.59
C ALA A 449 7.75 20.16 -4.35
N TYR A 450 8.18 20.23 -5.62
CA TYR A 450 8.53 19.06 -6.41
C TYR A 450 9.67 18.25 -5.78
N ALA A 451 10.79 18.90 -5.44
CA ALA A 451 11.93 18.23 -4.81
C ALA A 451 11.58 17.65 -3.43
N MET A 452 10.75 18.34 -2.64
CA MET A 452 10.27 17.82 -1.35
C MET A 452 9.37 16.59 -1.53
N ALA A 453 8.43 16.61 -2.48
CA ALA A 453 7.56 15.47 -2.77
C ALA A 453 8.34 14.26 -3.29
N LEU A 454 9.29 14.48 -4.23
CA LEU A 454 10.20 13.44 -4.70
C LEU A 454 10.96 12.78 -3.56
N LYS A 455 11.55 13.59 -2.68
CA LYS A 455 12.33 13.10 -1.55
C LYS A 455 11.46 12.36 -0.54
N ALA A 456 10.27 12.88 -0.22
CA ALA A 456 9.36 12.29 0.75
C ALA A 456 8.93 10.87 0.34
N VAL A 457 8.49 10.68 -0.90
CA VAL A 457 8.01 9.39 -1.41
C VAL A 457 9.18 8.47 -1.77
N GLY A 458 10.14 9.02 -2.52
CA GLY A 458 11.29 8.28 -3.05
C GLY A 458 12.21 7.72 -1.98
N GLU A 459 12.38 8.42 -0.84
CA GLU A 459 13.26 7.93 0.22
C GLU A 459 12.76 6.64 0.89
N ILE A 460 11.46 6.36 0.80
CA ILE A 460 10.82 5.19 1.41
C ILE A 460 10.74 4.05 0.41
N ILE A 461 10.21 4.32 -0.79
CA ILE A 461 9.95 3.28 -1.79
C ILE A 461 11.25 2.67 -2.36
N GLN A 462 12.36 3.41 -2.38
CA GLN A 462 13.66 2.93 -2.87
C GLN A 462 14.21 1.73 -2.10
N ASP A 463 13.71 1.46 -0.88
CA ASP A 463 14.17 0.32 -0.08
C ASP A 463 13.60 -1.02 -0.60
N TYR A 464 12.62 -0.97 -1.51
CA TYR A 464 11.95 -2.14 -2.11
C TYR A 464 12.31 -2.35 -3.59
N ASP A 465 13.24 -1.54 -4.11
CA ASP A 465 13.87 -1.71 -5.41
C ASP A 465 15.33 -2.15 -5.21
N SER A 466 15.70 -3.32 -5.75
CA SER A 466 17.01 -3.92 -5.49
C SER A 466 18.18 -3.24 -6.19
N ASP A 467 17.98 -2.66 -7.37
CA ASP A 467 19.05 -2.01 -8.14
C ASP A 467 19.10 -0.50 -7.91
N LYS A 468 18.02 0.08 -7.39
CA LYS A 468 17.88 1.52 -7.11
C LYS A 468 18.09 2.37 -8.36
N MET A 469 17.80 1.81 -9.52
CA MET A 469 17.81 2.49 -10.81
C MET A 469 16.38 2.87 -11.16
N PHE A 470 16.09 4.17 -11.16
CA PHE A 470 14.73 4.67 -11.30
C PHE A 470 14.56 5.42 -12.62
N PRO A 471 13.60 5.04 -13.48
CA PRO A 471 13.21 5.85 -14.62
C PRO A 471 12.66 7.19 -14.15
N ALA A 472 13.25 8.28 -14.65
CA ALA A 472 12.83 9.63 -14.34
C ALA A 472 12.38 10.35 -15.62
N LEU A 473 11.09 10.64 -15.69
CA LEU A 473 10.42 11.23 -16.85
C LEU A 473 9.93 12.65 -16.53
N GLY A 474 9.94 13.50 -17.54
CA GLY A 474 9.28 14.81 -17.55
C GLY A 474 8.17 14.83 -18.61
N PHE A 475 7.18 15.71 -18.43
CA PHE A 475 6.13 15.93 -19.42
C PHE A 475 5.70 17.40 -19.50
N GLY A 476 5.20 17.82 -20.68
CA GLY A 476 4.65 19.16 -20.86
C GLY A 476 5.67 20.24 -21.20
N ALA A 477 6.84 19.88 -21.74
CA ALA A 477 7.91 20.82 -22.08
C ALA A 477 8.22 20.82 -23.58
N LYS A 478 8.86 21.90 -24.05
CA LYS A 478 9.55 21.93 -25.34
C LYS A 478 11.01 21.53 -25.17
N LEU A 479 11.44 20.53 -25.93
CA LEU A 479 12.80 20.01 -25.87
C LEU A 479 13.72 20.71 -26.88
N PRO A 480 15.00 20.96 -26.52
CA PRO A 480 16.00 21.38 -27.50
C PRO A 480 16.37 20.22 -28.45
N PRO A 481 16.90 20.51 -29.66
CA PRO A 481 17.15 21.83 -30.22
C PRO A 481 15.98 22.41 -31.03
N ASP A 482 14.99 21.59 -31.40
CA ASP A 482 13.92 21.94 -32.33
C ASP A 482 12.70 22.58 -31.65
N GLY A 483 12.65 22.58 -30.32
CA GLY A 483 11.55 23.15 -29.55
C GLY A 483 10.27 22.32 -29.66
N ARG A 484 10.40 21.02 -29.97
CA ARG A 484 9.24 20.12 -30.09
C ARG A 484 8.62 19.90 -28.72
N VAL A 485 7.29 20.04 -28.67
CA VAL A 485 6.52 19.73 -27.46
C VAL A 485 6.57 18.24 -27.20
N SER A 486 6.99 17.86 -26.00
CA SER A 486 6.97 16.50 -25.52
C SER A 486 6.11 16.35 -24.27
N HIS A 487 5.29 15.32 -24.26
CA HIS A 487 4.49 14.89 -23.11
C HIS A 487 5.11 13.68 -22.39
N GLU A 488 6.36 13.34 -22.75
CA GLU A 488 7.15 12.30 -22.11
C GLU A 488 8.61 12.45 -22.58
N PHE A 489 9.55 12.64 -21.66
CA PHE A 489 10.97 12.68 -21.99
C PHE A 489 11.83 12.27 -20.79
N PRO A 490 12.98 11.64 -21.00
CA PRO A 490 13.89 11.28 -19.91
C PRO A 490 14.53 12.53 -19.30
N LEU A 491 14.48 12.67 -17.97
CA LEU A 491 15.06 13.82 -17.27
C LEU A 491 16.59 13.86 -17.39
N ASN A 492 17.23 12.69 -17.48
CA ASN A 492 18.68 12.58 -17.66
C ASN A 492 19.14 12.89 -19.11
N GLY A 493 18.21 13.16 -20.03
CA GLY A 493 18.48 13.48 -21.42
C GLY A 493 18.87 12.28 -22.31
N ASN A 494 18.87 11.06 -21.77
CA ASN A 494 19.20 9.85 -22.51
C ASN A 494 17.93 9.06 -22.88
N VAL A 495 17.56 9.12 -24.17
CA VAL A 495 16.35 8.46 -24.70
C VAL A 495 16.47 6.93 -24.67
N ASP A 496 17.69 6.40 -24.76
CA ASP A 496 17.93 4.95 -24.74
C ASP A 496 18.00 4.39 -23.31
N ASN A 497 18.16 5.25 -22.29
CA ASN A 497 18.26 4.83 -20.90
C ASN A 497 17.77 5.94 -19.94
N PRO A 498 16.48 5.94 -19.56
CA PRO A 498 15.89 6.97 -18.67
C PRO A 498 16.26 6.79 -17.19
N TYR A 499 17.07 5.79 -16.84
CA TYR A 499 17.32 5.41 -15.45
C TYR A 499 18.33 6.34 -14.75
N CYS A 500 17.99 6.71 -13.53
CA CYS A 500 18.80 7.50 -12.61
C CYS A 500 19.23 6.64 -11.42
N ASN A 501 20.48 6.81 -10.97
CA ASN A 501 21.02 6.10 -9.81
C ASN A 501 20.54 6.75 -8.50
N GLY A 502 19.61 6.09 -7.81
CA GLY A 502 19.07 6.55 -6.54
C GLY A 502 18.28 7.86 -6.63
N MET A 503 17.81 8.31 -5.47
CA MET A 503 17.04 9.57 -5.36
C MET A 503 17.90 10.80 -5.65
N GLU A 504 19.18 10.77 -5.29
CA GLU A 504 20.13 11.82 -5.63
C GLU A 504 20.28 11.99 -7.15
N GLY A 505 20.32 10.89 -7.90
CA GLY A 505 20.39 10.92 -9.36
C GLY A 505 19.12 11.50 -10.01
N ILE A 506 17.93 11.20 -9.48
CA ILE A 506 16.67 11.79 -9.95
C ILE A 506 16.67 13.30 -9.71
N LEU A 507 17.06 13.74 -8.50
CA LEU A 507 17.11 15.17 -8.15
C LEU A 507 18.11 15.93 -9.03
N GLU A 508 19.28 15.35 -9.28
CA GLU A 508 20.27 15.92 -10.19
C GLU A 508 19.71 16.05 -11.62
N ALA A 509 19.12 14.97 -12.16
CA ALA A 509 18.51 14.97 -13.50
C ALA A 509 17.37 16.00 -13.62
N TYR A 510 16.51 16.10 -12.61
CA TYR A 510 15.46 17.12 -12.53
C TYR A 510 16.02 18.54 -12.61
N HIS A 511 17.06 18.85 -11.80
CA HIS A 511 17.69 20.17 -11.81
C HIS A 511 18.44 20.49 -13.11
N GLN A 512 19.03 19.47 -13.75
CA GLN A 512 19.67 19.64 -15.06
C GLN A 512 18.62 19.89 -16.14
N SER A 513 17.54 19.12 -16.15
CA SER A 513 16.45 19.24 -17.12
C SER A 513 15.77 20.61 -17.08
N LEU A 514 15.53 21.17 -15.89
CA LEU A 514 14.97 22.52 -15.71
C LEU A 514 15.80 23.64 -16.36
N LYS A 515 17.10 23.41 -16.60
CA LYS A 515 17.99 24.39 -17.24
C LYS A 515 18.00 24.28 -18.77
N THR A 516 17.55 23.15 -19.32
CA THR A 516 17.68 22.83 -20.74
C THR A 516 16.36 22.87 -21.48
N VAL A 517 15.26 22.49 -20.85
CA VAL A 517 13.93 22.48 -21.46
C VAL A 517 13.20 23.80 -21.28
N GLN A 518 12.26 24.09 -22.17
CA GLN A 518 11.36 25.23 -22.04
C GLN A 518 9.99 24.74 -21.55
N LEU A 519 9.54 25.23 -20.38
CA LEU A 519 8.23 24.88 -19.83
C LEU A 519 7.10 25.24 -20.81
N TYR A 520 6.14 24.33 -21.04
CA TYR A 520 5.09 24.51 -22.04
C TYR A 520 3.76 23.82 -21.66
N GLY A 521 3.02 23.23 -22.58
CA GLY A 521 1.78 22.51 -22.29
C GLY A 521 1.19 21.87 -23.55
N PRO A 522 0.02 21.23 -23.45
CA PRO A 522 -0.82 21.05 -22.25
C PRO A 522 -0.30 20.02 -21.23
N THR A 523 -0.97 19.92 -20.08
CA THR A 523 -0.73 18.94 -19.01
C THR A 523 -1.42 17.61 -19.34
N ASN A 524 -0.65 16.64 -19.84
CA ASN A 524 -1.19 15.35 -20.30
C ASN A 524 -0.57 14.18 -19.54
N PHE A 525 -1.39 13.37 -18.85
CA PHE A 525 -0.90 12.21 -18.09
C PHE A 525 -0.96 10.91 -18.87
N ALA A 526 -1.86 10.80 -19.86
CA ALA A 526 -2.03 9.55 -20.59
C ALA A 526 -0.73 9.00 -21.20
N PRO A 527 0.21 9.82 -21.73
CA PRO A 527 1.49 9.30 -22.25
C PRO A 527 2.31 8.58 -21.18
N VAL A 528 2.56 9.21 -20.02
CA VAL A 528 3.37 8.62 -18.95
C VAL A 528 2.69 7.42 -18.28
N VAL A 529 1.36 7.43 -18.15
CA VAL A 529 0.59 6.28 -17.65
C VAL A 529 0.70 5.10 -18.62
N ASN A 530 0.50 5.34 -19.92
CA ASN A 530 0.63 4.29 -20.94
C ASN A 530 2.08 3.78 -21.07
N HIS A 531 3.07 4.63 -20.84
CA HIS A 531 4.48 4.23 -20.81
C HIS A 531 4.69 3.12 -19.79
N VAL A 532 4.39 3.39 -18.51
CA VAL A 532 4.59 2.41 -17.43
C VAL A 532 3.67 1.20 -17.58
N ALA A 533 2.43 1.40 -18.05
CA ALA A 533 1.49 0.30 -18.30
C ALA A 533 2.02 -0.71 -19.33
N ARG A 534 2.78 -0.27 -20.35
CA ARG A 534 3.40 -1.21 -21.32
C ARG A 534 4.41 -2.14 -20.66
N TYR A 535 5.19 -1.65 -19.69
CA TYR A 535 6.12 -2.48 -18.92
C TYR A 535 5.39 -3.44 -17.99
N ALA A 536 4.37 -2.94 -17.28
CA ALA A 536 3.53 -3.77 -16.43
C ALA A 536 2.79 -4.87 -17.21
N GLU A 537 2.42 -4.62 -18.47
CA GLU A 537 1.79 -5.62 -19.32
C GLU A 537 2.75 -6.76 -19.72
N ALA A 538 4.06 -6.50 -19.77
CA ALA A 538 5.07 -7.49 -20.14
C ALA A 538 5.38 -8.52 -19.02
N VAL A 539 5.13 -8.17 -17.76
CA VAL A 539 5.47 -9.01 -16.59
C VAL A 539 4.28 -9.11 -15.65
N GLN A 540 3.48 -10.19 -15.80
CA GLN A 540 2.24 -10.41 -15.02
C GLN A 540 2.31 -11.64 -14.11
N ASP A 541 3.48 -12.26 -13.96
CA ASP A 541 3.70 -13.45 -13.12
C ASP A 541 3.83 -13.13 -11.62
N GLY A 542 3.80 -11.84 -11.27
CA GLY A 542 3.92 -11.34 -9.90
C GLY A 542 5.35 -11.13 -9.42
N SER A 543 6.35 -11.32 -10.29
CA SER A 543 7.75 -11.03 -9.95
C SER A 543 8.07 -9.52 -9.88
N GLN A 544 7.26 -8.70 -10.53
CA GLN A 544 7.44 -7.25 -10.62
C GLN A 544 6.11 -6.53 -10.41
N TYR A 545 6.16 -5.40 -9.71
CA TYR A 545 5.04 -4.48 -9.52
C TYR A 545 5.51 -3.06 -9.74
N PHE A 546 4.74 -2.25 -10.46
CA PHE A 546 5.15 -0.93 -10.92
C PHE A 546 4.43 0.17 -10.15
N VAL A 547 5.17 1.16 -9.65
CA VAL A 547 4.61 2.34 -8.98
C VAL A 547 5.04 3.58 -9.74
N LEU A 548 4.07 4.30 -10.29
CA LEU A 548 4.27 5.56 -11.01
C LEU A 548 3.92 6.74 -10.10
N LEU A 549 4.89 7.56 -9.74
CA LEU A 549 4.68 8.85 -9.07
C LEU A 549 4.58 9.98 -10.11
N ILE A 550 3.42 10.63 -10.18
CA ILE A 550 3.17 11.84 -10.97
C ILE A 550 3.15 13.05 -10.01
N ILE A 551 3.96 14.07 -10.28
CA ILE A 551 3.91 15.34 -9.55
C ILE A 551 3.50 16.45 -10.51
N THR A 552 2.44 17.18 -10.19
CA THR A 552 1.83 18.21 -11.06
C THR A 552 1.38 19.42 -10.26
N ASP A 553 1.34 20.61 -10.89
CA ASP A 553 0.81 21.82 -10.27
C ASP A 553 -0.68 22.06 -10.52
N GLY A 554 -1.32 21.23 -11.34
CA GLY A 554 -2.77 21.21 -11.50
C GLY A 554 -3.26 21.08 -12.95
N VAL A 555 -4.59 21.00 -13.05
CA VAL A 555 -5.43 20.90 -14.26
C VAL A 555 -4.88 19.96 -15.35
N ILE A 556 -5.34 18.71 -15.28
CA ILE A 556 -5.17 17.75 -16.38
C ILE A 556 -5.97 18.18 -17.62
N SER A 557 -5.32 18.16 -18.78
CA SER A 557 -5.93 18.55 -20.06
C SER A 557 -6.49 17.37 -20.84
N ASP A 558 -5.96 16.15 -20.64
CA ASP A 558 -6.34 14.92 -21.34
C ASP A 558 -7.16 13.96 -20.48
N MET A 559 -8.09 14.50 -19.68
CA MET A 559 -8.88 13.73 -18.70
C MET A 559 -9.50 12.45 -19.27
N ALA A 560 -10.09 12.51 -20.47
CA ALA A 560 -10.75 11.35 -21.07
C ALA A 560 -9.74 10.24 -21.45
N GLN A 561 -8.58 10.62 -22.00
CA GLN A 561 -7.49 9.71 -22.36
C GLN A 561 -6.83 9.14 -21.11
N THR A 562 -6.68 9.95 -20.07
CA THR A 562 -6.11 9.52 -18.79
C THR A 562 -7.02 8.52 -18.08
N LYS A 563 -8.33 8.77 -18.03
CA LYS A 563 -9.31 7.76 -17.54
C LYS A 563 -9.25 6.47 -18.34
N GLU A 564 -9.13 6.56 -19.67
CA GLU A 564 -8.96 5.37 -20.52
C GLU A 564 -7.66 4.61 -20.21
N ALA A 565 -6.55 5.32 -20.03
CA ALA A 565 -5.27 4.73 -19.65
C ALA A 565 -5.34 4.04 -18.28
N ILE A 566 -5.94 4.69 -17.28
CA ILE A 566 -6.11 4.13 -15.93
C ILE A 566 -7.01 2.89 -15.94
N VAL A 567 -8.16 2.93 -16.64
CA VAL A 567 -9.06 1.77 -16.76
C VAL A 567 -8.36 0.59 -17.46
N ASN A 568 -7.47 0.86 -18.42
CA ASN A 568 -6.68 -0.17 -19.07
C ASN A 568 -5.51 -0.68 -18.20
N ALA A 569 -4.92 0.18 -17.36
CA ALA A 569 -3.87 -0.18 -16.42
C ALA A 569 -4.39 -0.91 -15.18
N ALA A 570 -5.66 -0.72 -14.79
CA ALA A 570 -6.27 -1.33 -13.61
C ALA A 570 -6.29 -2.88 -13.60
N LYS A 571 -5.99 -3.53 -14.73
CA LYS A 571 -5.84 -5.00 -14.82
C LYS A 571 -4.38 -5.47 -14.65
N LEU A 572 -3.41 -4.54 -14.63
CA LEU A 572 -1.96 -4.77 -14.65
C LEU A 572 -1.35 -4.63 -13.23
N PRO A 573 -0.12 -5.14 -12.99
CA PRO A 573 0.60 -4.98 -11.72
C PRO A 573 1.16 -3.57 -11.57
N MET A 574 0.28 -2.58 -11.42
CA MET A 574 0.63 -1.17 -11.42
C MET A 574 -0.23 -0.36 -10.45
N SER A 575 0.40 0.57 -9.74
CA SER A 575 -0.23 1.66 -8.98
C SER A 575 0.28 3.01 -9.46
N ILE A 576 -0.54 4.05 -9.29
CA ILE A 576 -0.30 5.43 -9.69
C ILE A 576 -0.49 6.31 -8.46
N ILE A 577 0.51 7.10 -8.15
CA ILE A 577 0.46 8.12 -7.11
C ILE A 577 0.46 9.47 -7.81
N ILE A 578 -0.45 10.36 -7.43
CA ILE A 578 -0.52 11.73 -7.94
C ILE A 578 -0.35 12.70 -6.78
N VAL A 579 0.74 13.48 -6.80
CA VAL A 579 0.98 14.55 -5.82
C VAL A 579 0.72 15.91 -6.47
N GLY A 580 -0.31 16.60 -5.97
CA GLY A 580 -0.66 17.95 -6.42
C GLY A 580 0.12 19.01 -5.65
N VAL A 581 0.91 19.84 -6.34
CA VAL A 581 1.67 20.95 -5.73
C VAL A 581 1.07 22.32 -6.11
N GLY A 582 1.36 23.35 -5.32
CA GLY A 582 0.84 24.69 -5.58
C GLY A 582 -0.58 24.93 -5.08
N GLN A 583 -1.27 25.88 -5.70
CA GLN A 583 -2.56 26.43 -5.22
C GLN A 583 -3.72 26.21 -6.19
N ALA A 584 -3.55 25.36 -7.20
CA ALA A 584 -4.62 25.05 -8.14
C ALA A 584 -5.81 24.34 -7.48
N GLU A 585 -6.92 24.27 -8.22
CA GLU A 585 -8.07 23.42 -7.91
C GLU A 585 -7.79 22.00 -8.41
N PHE A 586 -8.03 21.00 -7.56
CA PHE A 586 -7.67 19.59 -7.79
C PHE A 586 -8.89 18.68 -7.96
N ASP A 587 -10.06 19.22 -8.25
CA ASP A 587 -11.31 18.44 -8.39
C ASP A 587 -11.18 17.31 -9.41
N ALA A 588 -10.44 17.57 -10.50
CA ALA A 588 -10.11 16.59 -11.52
C ALA A 588 -9.29 15.41 -10.97
N MET A 589 -8.38 15.65 -10.04
CA MET A 589 -7.50 14.63 -9.46
C MET A 589 -8.25 13.83 -8.39
N VAL A 590 -9.14 14.47 -7.63
CA VAL A 590 -10.07 13.80 -6.72
C VAL A 590 -10.99 12.85 -7.50
N GLU A 591 -11.42 13.23 -8.71
CA GLU A 591 -12.18 12.33 -9.59
C GLU A 591 -11.35 11.11 -10.05
N LEU A 592 -10.02 11.28 -10.20
CA LEU A 592 -9.13 10.19 -10.57
C LEU A 592 -8.78 9.26 -9.41
N ASP A 593 -8.99 9.66 -8.16
CA ASP A 593 -8.63 8.89 -6.97
C ASP A 593 -9.44 7.59 -6.84
N GLY A 594 -10.67 7.55 -7.37
CA GLY A 594 -11.45 6.32 -7.45
C GLY A 594 -12.14 5.87 -6.15
N ASP A 595 -11.79 6.47 -5.01
CA ASP A 595 -12.32 6.19 -3.67
C ASP A 595 -13.85 6.25 -3.56
N GLU A 596 -14.46 7.36 -4.01
CA GLU A 596 -15.91 7.53 -3.95
C GLU A 596 -16.61 6.80 -5.09
N ILE A 597 -16.04 6.88 -6.30
CA ILE A 597 -16.61 6.37 -7.54
C ILE A 597 -15.52 5.71 -8.36
N ARG A 598 -15.65 4.39 -8.55
CA ARG A 598 -14.76 3.61 -9.41
C ARG A 598 -14.67 4.25 -10.80
N ILE A 599 -13.45 4.55 -11.23
CA ILE A 599 -13.20 5.20 -12.53
C ILE A 599 -13.78 4.36 -13.66
N SER A 600 -14.40 5.03 -14.64
CA SER A 600 -14.89 4.41 -15.86
C SER A 600 -14.50 5.21 -17.09
N SER A 601 -14.34 4.49 -18.21
CA SER A 601 -14.15 5.09 -19.53
C SER A 601 -14.90 4.26 -20.57
N ARG A 602 -15.67 4.95 -21.43
CA ARG A 602 -16.47 4.34 -22.51
C ARG A 602 -17.38 3.19 -22.03
N GLY A 603 -17.94 3.30 -20.82
CA GLY A 603 -18.82 2.29 -20.22
C GLY A 603 -18.12 1.08 -19.60
N LYS A 604 -16.78 1.04 -19.60
CA LYS A 604 -15.98 0.04 -18.89
C LYS A 604 -15.49 0.62 -17.55
N LEU A 605 -15.74 -0.11 -16.46
CA LEU A 605 -15.23 0.22 -15.12
C LEU A 605 -13.80 -0.33 -14.94
N ALA A 606 -12.97 0.38 -14.17
CA ALA A 606 -11.69 -0.13 -13.70
C ALA A 606 -11.89 -1.38 -12.83
N GLU A 607 -11.05 -2.41 -13.02
CA GLU A 607 -11.15 -3.69 -12.29
C GLU A 607 -10.82 -3.53 -10.80
N ARG A 608 -9.94 -2.59 -10.46
CA ARG A 608 -9.43 -2.29 -9.11
C ARG A 608 -9.18 -0.79 -8.98
N ASP A 609 -9.01 -0.33 -7.75
CA ASP A 609 -8.37 0.96 -7.53
C ASP A 609 -6.87 0.86 -7.73
N ILE A 610 -6.31 1.87 -8.38
CA ILE A 610 -4.87 1.95 -8.62
C ILE A 610 -4.34 3.38 -8.54
N VAL A 611 -5.18 4.38 -8.23
CA VAL A 611 -4.75 5.78 -8.16
C VAL A 611 -4.85 6.22 -6.71
N GLN A 612 -3.85 6.97 -6.24
CA GLN A 612 -3.89 7.68 -4.97
C GLN A 612 -3.55 9.15 -5.22
N PHE A 613 -4.44 10.07 -4.87
CA PHE A 613 -4.23 11.51 -5.01
C PHE A 613 -4.02 12.20 -3.67
N VAL A 614 -2.93 12.97 -3.56
CA VAL A 614 -2.63 13.74 -2.35
C VAL A 614 -2.22 15.18 -2.70
N PRO A 615 -2.95 16.21 -2.23
CA PRO A 615 -2.53 17.60 -2.36
C PRO A 615 -1.42 17.93 -1.34
N PHE A 616 -0.21 18.22 -1.83
CA PHE A 616 0.96 18.51 -1.02
C PHE A 616 0.76 19.69 -0.05
N ARG A 617 -0.07 20.67 -0.43
CA ARG A 617 -0.33 21.88 0.38
C ARG A 617 -0.96 21.57 1.74
N ASP A 618 -1.65 20.45 1.88
CA ASP A 618 -2.35 20.07 3.11
C ASP A 618 -1.37 19.63 4.21
N TYR A 619 -0.12 19.32 3.84
CA TYR A 619 0.93 18.84 4.72
C TYR A 619 1.99 19.89 5.02
N MET A 620 1.98 21.02 4.31
CA MET A 620 2.93 22.10 4.56
C MET A 620 2.57 22.84 5.85
N ASP A 621 3.34 22.58 6.91
CA ASP A 621 3.11 23.24 8.18
C ASP A 621 3.55 24.72 8.15
N ARG A 622 2.76 25.61 8.76
CA ARG A 622 3.05 27.06 8.84
C ARG A 622 4.29 27.36 9.69
N THR A 623 4.74 26.38 10.47
CA THR A 623 5.90 26.46 11.37
C THR A 623 7.24 26.22 10.65
N GLY A 624 7.24 25.76 9.40
CA GLY A 624 8.45 25.51 8.61
C GLY A 624 9.20 24.21 8.93
N ASN A 625 8.61 23.29 9.70
CA ASN A 625 9.21 21.97 9.90
C ASN A 625 8.95 21.03 8.70
N HIS A 626 9.81 21.16 7.69
CA HIS A 626 9.72 20.39 6.45
C HIS A 626 9.81 18.87 6.67
N VAL A 627 10.52 18.42 7.71
CA VAL A 627 10.71 16.99 7.98
C VAL A 627 9.38 16.32 8.34
N LEU A 628 8.62 16.91 9.25
CA LEU A 628 7.30 16.43 9.64
C LEU A 628 6.31 16.48 8.47
N SER A 629 6.38 17.55 7.68
CA SER A 629 5.53 17.74 6.50
C SER A 629 5.76 16.61 5.47
N MET A 630 7.03 16.28 5.20
CA MET A 630 7.39 15.17 4.30
C MET A 630 6.95 13.80 4.86
N ALA A 631 7.11 13.56 6.16
CA ALA A 631 6.73 12.28 6.75
C ALA A 631 5.21 12.05 6.67
N ARG A 632 4.40 13.08 6.91
CA ARG A 632 2.93 12.99 6.80
C ARG A 632 2.48 12.82 5.35
N LEU A 633 3.10 13.53 4.41
CA LEU A 633 2.81 13.32 2.98
C LEU A 633 3.08 11.86 2.60
N ALA A 634 4.28 11.35 2.91
CA ALA A 634 4.67 10.01 2.51
C ALA A 634 3.74 8.94 3.11
N LYS A 635 3.31 9.16 4.36
CA LYS A 635 2.33 8.33 5.04
C LYS A 635 1.04 8.17 4.22
N ASP A 636 0.41 9.28 3.86
CA ASP A 636 -0.90 9.25 3.19
C ASP A 636 -0.79 8.87 1.70
N VAL A 637 0.37 9.12 1.08
CA VAL A 637 0.67 8.74 -0.30
C VAL A 637 0.93 7.23 -0.48
N LEU A 638 1.64 6.62 0.47
CA LEU A 638 2.10 5.24 0.36
C LEU A 638 1.18 4.22 1.07
N ALA A 639 0.24 4.69 1.90
CA ALA A 639 -0.63 3.84 2.70
C ALA A 639 -1.39 2.78 1.90
N GLU A 640 -1.82 3.11 0.67
CA GLU A 640 -2.66 2.20 -0.13
C GLU A 640 -1.88 1.18 -0.97
N ILE A 641 -0.58 1.42 -1.20
CA ILE A 641 0.21 0.60 -2.11
C ILE A 641 0.21 -0.88 -1.71
N PRO A 642 0.40 -1.26 -0.43
CA PRO A 642 0.31 -2.66 0.00
C PRO A 642 -1.06 -3.29 -0.31
N GLU A 643 -2.16 -2.56 -0.11
CA GLU A 643 -3.51 -3.08 -0.36
C GLU A 643 -3.78 -3.23 -1.86
N GLN A 644 -3.43 -2.23 -2.67
CA GLN A 644 -3.55 -2.28 -4.12
C GLN A 644 -2.71 -3.42 -4.73
N PHE A 645 -1.50 -3.63 -4.20
CA PHE A 645 -0.62 -4.75 -4.55
C PHE A 645 -1.26 -6.10 -4.23
N ILE A 646 -1.76 -6.29 -3.00
CA ILE A 646 -2.37 -7.55 -2.59
C ILE A 646 -3.66 -7.81 -3.35
N SER A 647 -4.44 -6.78 -3.63
CA SER A 647 -5.64 -6.85 -4.48
C SER A 647 -5.31 -7.38 -5.88
N TYR A 648 -4.22 -6.90 -6.50
CA TYR A 648 -3.73 -7.44 -7.77
C TYR A 648 -3.36 -8.93 -7.64
N MET A 649 -2.50 -9.28 -6.70
CA MET A 649 -2.01 -10.66 -6.55
C MET A 649 -3.16 -11.65 -6.29
N LYS A 650 -4.10 -11.29 -5.40
CA LYS A 650 -5.31 -12.07 -5.12
C LYS A 650 -6.19 -12.23 -6.37
N SER A 651 -6.44 -11.15 -7.12
CA SER A 651 -7.27 -11.20 -8.34
C SER A 651 -6.71 -12.10 -9.45
N ARG A 652 -5.39 -12.34 -9.43
CA ARG A 652 -4.67 -13.21 -10.37
C ARG A 652 -4.32 -14.58 -9.81
N ALA A 653 -4.73 -14.88 -8.56
CA ALA A 653 -4.36 -16.10 -7.84
C ALA A 653 -2.83 -16.36 -7.81
N ILE A 654 -2.04 -15.29 -7.77
CA ILE A 654 -0.59 -15.34 -7.64
C ILE A 654 -0.26 -15.64 -6.18
N LYS A 655 0.76 -16.47 -5.96
CA LYS A 655 1.27 -16.82 -4.63
C LYS A 655 2.70 -16.35 -4.49
N PRO A 656 3.14 -15.94 -3.30
CA PRO A 656 4.53 -15.59 -3.06
C PRO A 656 5.43 -16.82 -3.28
N ASN A 657 6.62 -16.57 -3.81
CA ASN A 657 7.59 -17.63 -4.03
C ASN A 657 8.18 -18.09 -2.68
N GLN A 658 8.16 -19.39 -2.42
CA GLN A 658 8.58 -19.98 -1.14
C GLN A 658 10.10 -20.19 -1.05
N ASP A 659 10.79 -20.24 -2.18
CA ASP A 659 12.25 -20.36 -2.26
C ASP A 659 12.81 -19.13 -2.99
N PRO A 660 13.35 -18.11 -2.29
CA PRO A 660 14.12 -17.05 -2.92
C PRO A 660 15.44 -17.65 -3.41
N GLN A 661 15.42 -18.33 -4.56
CA GLN A 661 16.65 -18.58 -5.29
C GLN A 661 17.22 -17.21 -5.64
N PRO A 662 18.50 -16.93 -5.32
CA PRO A 662 19.14 -15.71 -5.78
C PRO A 662 18.97 -15.65 -7.29
N CYS A 663 18.39 -14.55 -7.77
CA CYS A 663 18.08 -14.35 -9.18
C CYS A 663 19.34 -14.71 -9.99
N LYS A 664 19.31 -15.86 -10.68
CA LYS A 664 20.35 -16.20 -11.64
C LYS A 664 20.19 -15.16 -12.73
N SER A 665 21.10 -14.20 -12.77
CA SER A 665 21.20 -13.18 -13.82
C SER A 665 20.99 -13.84 -15.19
N LYS A 666 19.77 -13.71 -15.71
CA LYS A 666 19.48 -14.01 -17.10
C LYS A 666 19.62 -12.68 -17.82
N ASP A 667 20.76 -12.58 -18.49
CA ASP A 667 21.14 -11.60 -19.50
C ASP A 667 20.90 -10.09 -19.19
N PRO A 668 21.98 -9.28 -19.13
CA PRO A 668 21.90 -7.81 -19.20
C PRO A 668 21.26 -7.27 -20.49
N ALA A 669 20.90 -8.14 -21.44
CA ALA A 669 20.39 -7.77 -22.75
C ALA A 669 18.96 -7.19 -22.71
N LEU A 670 18.23 -7.32 -21.60
CA LEU A 670 16.97 -6.61 -21.45
C LEU A 670 17.19 -5.14 -21.05
N HIS A 671 18.20 -4.80 -20.25
CA HIS A 671 18.44 -3.41 -19.78
C HIS A 671 18.82 -2.39 -20.87
N THR A 672 18.97 -2.81 -22.13
CA THR A 672 19.26 -1.91 -23.26
C THR A 672 18.17 -1.90 -24.33
N GLN A 673 17.06 -2.61 -24.08
CA GLN A 673 15.80 -2.49 -24.83
C GLN A 673 14.57 -2.52 -23.90
N ILE A 674 14.77 -2.16 -22.62
CA ILE A 674 13.75 -1.84 -21.62
C ILE A 674 13.53 -0.33 -21.70
#